data_AF-A0A938CI37-F1
#
_entry.id   AF-A0A938CI37-F1
#
_cell.length_a   1.000
_cell.length_b   1.000
_cell.length_c   1.000
_cell.angle_alpha   90.00
_cell.angle_beta   90.00
_cell.angle_gamma   90.00
#
_symmetry.space_group_name_H-M   'P 1'
#
loop_
_entity.id
_entity.type
_entity.pdbx_description
1 polymer ?
#
loop_
_entity_poly.entity_id
_entity_poly.type
_entity_poly.pdbx_seq_one_letter_code
_entity_poly.pdbx_strand_id
1 'polypeptide(L)'
;MPPEYLGGDFANGGFELGETAPAGWQTSGIDETHRMFFQEGGARSGDRCARCEVDAGAEATWIKYHQGPIPVMPGTKYRFTAWVKAENIVGSAGWYIHVNGDQPQLINRSGTWNGTFDWREVVIEFEVPPTGTEFNCGTLLHGSGTAWFDDARLEALGETTVRISVGATERMELAPVAPQAGWDAAKEWTWRTPVVVRSFSDAASQALLVSVDMHRPRTLLAKHAGWRYDLPVRVIDPEAPGEPLPCTWVDARLLTVTGVAARTEKTLMVYWSAAKSPSGASQVVPLAEWASGELNLAQNGSLETAQGETAAGWPSAEEGQPVSARFTVKRVKGGVAGDWCLELNVPDNGEAVGWVGSRQSIPVQPQTRYLLGAYLSSEALSGNAMVHGHFRQADGSLSDFSPFFGTSPGVSGTQDWTFTSTQVTTPPDCAFIQVHLTMNITGIARHDGVVLLQADSGEVGGIEGADGGADERLSVWPVNPMVKVFHDDWPLAGQRVAKLYACRNEREPLQLALRANRATTLLVTPTGLTGPGGATLDAPAAYQVGTVPIDFPIGYASSTQPAYHRLKPTHPGSDGWAGQWPDPLIALHTPRVDVPAEETQALWFDFTIPTDARPGEYRGAVDIDAEGEKLTVPVTLTVWPHVLPERKHCKSIYDLRSGPGWDLFPGDDRQAMVESWYRFLSEYDVSPGLIYPDPQFKYENGKLSIDYTGFDRSCEVLFDELHANAAYTPWFFYALGWAYPPKQYFGHEPFTPEWNAIFQGALADFYAHCKARGWDQYFVYYLSDEPHESVPGVVDNLNRIADLAREAVPDILVYSSTWTHIKGLDNHLNLWGIGPHGSFPIPEVEQRRTEGDRFWFTTDG
;
A
#
# COMPACT_ATOMS: atom_id res chain seq x y z
N MET A 1 -11.58 -5.22 19.34
CA MET A 1 -10.19 -5.55 19.78
C MET A 1 -10.24 -6.86 20.52
N PRO A 2 -9.20 -7.72 20.46
CA PRO A 2 -9.05 -8.77 21.46
C PRO A 2 -9.10 -8.11 22.85
N PRO A 3 -9.63 -8.79 23.87
CA PRO A 3 -9.63 -8.26 25.24
C PRO A 3 -8.22 -7.81 25.65
N GLU A 4 -8.12 -6.72 26.43
CA GLU A 4 -6.84 -6.11 26.87
C GLU A 4 -5.85 -7.10 27.50
N TYR A 5 -6.32 -8.25 28.00
CA TYR A 5 -5.44 -9.31 28.52
C TYR A 5 -4.59 -10.04 27.48
N LEU A 6 -4.79 -9.79 26.18
CA LEU A 6 -3.92 -10.31 25.11
C LEU A 6 -2.79 -9.33 24.71
N GLY A 7 -2.70 -8.16 25.37
CA GLY A 7 -1.86 -7.04 24.92
C GLY A 7 -0.62 -6.68 25.75
N GLY A 8 -0.28 -7.42 26.81
CA GLY A 8 0.86 -7.06 27.66
C GLY A 8 1.65 -8.28 28.15
N ASP A 9 2.78 -8.57 27.52
CA ASP A 9 3.72 -9.58 28.00
C ASP A 9 4.73 -8.95 28.96
N PHE A 10 5.17 -9.75 29.94
CA PHE A 10 6.29 -9.40 30.82
C PHE A 10 7.55 -9.18 29.97
N ALA A 11 8.05 -7.94 29.93
CA ALA A 11 9.07 -7.54 28.97
C ALA A 11 10.45 -7.40 29.62
N ASN A 12 11.49 -7.80 28.88
CA ASN A 12 12.89 -7.52 29.21
C ASN A 12 13.29 -7.93 30.65
N GLY A 13 12.87 -9.13 31.07
CA GLY A 13 13.11 -9.64 32.42
C GLY A 13 14.57 -9.91 32.77
N GLY A 14 15.39 -10.21 31.76
CA GLY A 14 16.85 -10.37 31.91
C GLY A 14 17.63 -9.06 31.76
N PHE A 15 16.96 -7.90 31.63
CA PHE A 15 17.65 -6.60 31.54
C PHE A 15 18.71 -6.51 30.42
N GLU A 16 18.46 -7.10 29.24
CA GLU A 16 19.43 -7.06 28.13
C GLU A 16 19.14 -5.97 27.10
N LEU A 17 17.92 -5.42 27.10
CA LEU A 17 17.48 -4.42 26.14
C LEU A 17 17.40 -3.03 26.79
N GLY A 18 17.95 -2.01 26.12
CA GLY A 18 17.92 -0.61 26.59
C GLY A 18 19.19 0.17 26.25
N GLU A 19 19.09 1.50 26.23
CA GLU A 19 20.24 2.39 26.03
C GLU A 19 20.77 2.90 27.37
N THR A 20 20.00 3.75 28.06
CA THR A 20 20.36 4.35 29.35
C THR A 20 19.58 3.77 30.53
N ALA A 21 18.48 3.07 30.24
CA ALA A 21 17.64 2.36 31.19
C ALA A 21 17.07 1.09 30.51
N PRO A 22 16.72 0.05 31.27
CA PRO A 22 16.13 -1.16 30.71
C PRO A 22 14.79 -0.88 30.04
N ALA A 23 14.69 -1.24 28.77
CA ALA A 23 13.47 -1.07 27.96
C ALA A 23 12.28 -1.77 28.62
N GLY A 24 11.13 -1.09 28.70
CA GLY A 24 9.91 -1.62 29.32
C GLY A 24 9.86 -1.56 30.85
N TRP A 25 10.85 -0.93 31.51
CA TRP A 25 10.87 -0.73 32.95
C TRP A 25 10.90 0.76 33.31
N GLN A 26 10.16 1.14 34.35
CA GLN A 26 10.09 2.51 34.85
C GLN A 26 10.84 2.65 36.17
N THR A 27 11.46 3.81 36.41
CA THR A 27 12.15 4.12 37.66
C THR A 27 11.30 4.93 38.62
N SER A 28 11.46 4.70 39.93
CA SER A 28 10.87 5.52 40.98
C SER A 28 11.85 5.70 42.14
N GLY A 29 11.79 6.84 42.83
CA GLY A 29 12.56 7.09 44.06
C GLY A 29 14.05 7.34 43.85
N ILE A 30 14.43 7.97 42.73
CA ILE A 30 15.83 8.32 42.43
C ILE A 30 16.11 9.76 42.90
N ASP A 31 17.23 9.95 43.60
CA ASP A 31 17.78 11.25 43.98
C ASP A 31 19.32 11.17 44.08
N GLU A 32 19.96 12.21 44.62
CA GLU A 32 21.42 12.25 44.76
C GLU A 32 21.98 11.11 45.62
N THR A 33 21.20 10.57 46.56
CA THR A 33 21.57 9.51 47.51
C THR A 33 20.96 8.14 47.20
N HIS A 34 20.00 8.08 46.27
CA HIS A 34 19.29 6.88 45.80
C HIS A 34 19.43 6.75 44.28
N ARG A 35 20.27 5.83 43.80
CA ARG A 35 20.64 5.78 42.38
C ARG A 35 20.34 4.41 41.76
N MET A 36 19.69 4.41 40.61
CA MET A 36 19.51 3.22 39.76
C MET A 36 20.41 3.29 38.54
N PHE A 37 20.94 2.15 38.15
CA PHE A 37 21.83 2.01 37.02
C PHE A 37 21.44 0.82 36.17
N PHE A 38 21.56 1.00 34.86
CA PHE A 38 21.61 -0.07 33.91
C PHE A 38 23.07 -0.44 33.68
N GLN A 39 23.52 -1.56 34.27
CA GLN A 39 24.93 -1.90 34.38
C GLN A 39 25.32 -2.98 33.36
N GLU A 40 26.42 -2.74 32.66
CA GLU A 40 27.12 -3.75 31.84
C GLU A 40 28.19 -4.46 32.68
N GLY A 41 28.23 -5.79 32.58
CA GLY A 41 29.11 -6.68 33.33
C GLY A 41 28.65 -6.93 34.77
N GLY A 42 28.90 -8.15 35.27
CA GLY A 42 28.48 -8.56 36.62
C GLY A 42 27.02 -9.02 36.74
N ALA A 43 26.34 -9.18 35.60
CA ALA A 43 25.03 -9.80 35.49
C ALA A 43 25.05 -11.27 35.92
N ARG A 44 23.88 -11.81 36.24
CA ARG A 44 23.71 -13.23 36.55
C ARG A 44 23.64 -14.03 35.26
N SER A 45 22.86 -13.56 34.30
CA SER A 45 22.77 -14.10 32.95
C SER A 45 22.93 -12.96 31.94
N GLY A 46 23.43 -13.27 30.74
CA GLY A 46 23.72 -12.24 29.74
C GLY A 46 24.84 -11.27 30.14
N ASP A 47 24.79 -10.07 29.58
CA ASP A 47 25.84 -9.06 29.71
C ASP A 47 25.42 -7.89 30.62
N ARG A 48 24.13 -7.74 30.95
CA ARG A 48 23.60 -6.55 31.63
C ARG A 48 22.66 -6.89 32.78
N CYS A 49 22.59 -6.01 33.78
CA CYS A 49 21.66 -6.15 34.91
C CYS A 49 21.25 -4.79 35.48
N ALA A 50 20.20 -4.77 36.30
CA ALA A 50 19.83 -3.58 37.07
C ALA A 50 20.65 -3.49 38.36
N ARG A 51 21.30 -2.35 38.63
CA ARG A 51 21.97 -2.06 39.91
C ARG A 51 21.29 -0.90 40.63
N CYS A 52 21.11 -1.02 41.94
CA CYS A 52 20.65 0.02 42.84
C CYS A 52 21.72 0.31 43.87
N GLU A 53 21.99 1.59 44.14
CA GLU A 53 22.88 2.06 45.20
C GLU A 53 22.18 3.09 46.07
N VAL A 54 22.29 2.92 47.39
CA VAL A 54 21.79 3.89 48.36
C VAL A 54 22.87 4.18 49.40
N ASP A 55 23.15 5.46 49.60
CA ASP A 55 24.21 5.92 50.49
C ASP A 55 23.94 5.57 51.97
N ALA A 56 25.01 5.33 52.73
CA ALA A 56 24.90 5.04 54.15
C ALA A 56 24.30 6.23 54.92
N GLY A 57 23.18 6.01 55.60
CA GLY A 57 22.47 7.05 56.36
C GLY A 57 21.45 7.86 55.55
N ALA A 58 21.24 7.55 54.26
CA ALA A 58 20.12 8.08 53.49
C ALA A 58 18.78 7.64 54.11
N GLU A 59 17.75 8.47 53.95
CA GLU A 59 16.39 8.13 54.40
C GLU A 59 15.88 6.93 53.61
N ALA A 60 15.28 5.93 54.27
CA ALA A 60 14.79 4.75 53.56
C ALA A 60 13.61 5.10 52.65
N THR A 61 13.79 4.89 51.35
CA THR A 61 12.74 5.08 50.32
C THR A 61 12.47 3.80 49.54
N TRP A 62 11.49 3.84 48.63
CA TRP A 62 11.17 2.75 47.71
C TRP A 62 11.80 2.97 46.33
N ILE A 63 13.14 3.01 46.29
CA ILE A 63 13.88 3.08 45.04
C ILE A 63 13.74 1.77 44.26
N LYS A 64 13.40 1.88 42.97
CA LYS A 64 13.09 0.70 42.14
C LYS A 64 13.11 0.93 40.63
N TYR A 65 13.41 -0.14 39.89
CA TYR A 65 12.81 -0.39 38.59
C TYR A 65 11.50 -1.17 38.80
N HIS A 66 10.45 -0.83 38.07
CA HIS A 66 9.17 -1.53 38.12
C HIS A 66 8.52 -1.66 36.74
N GLN A 67 7.69 -2.68 36.59
CA GLN A 67 6.92 -2.96 35.38
C GLN A 67 5.47 -3.28 35.77
N GLY A 68 4.54 -2.72 35.01
CA GLY A 68 3.10 -2.87 35.19
C GLY A 68 2.32 -1.66 34.66
N PRO A 69 1.00 -1.77 34.47
CA PRO A 69 0.21 -2.98 34.72
C PRO A 69 0.41 -4.04 33.63
N ILE A 70 0.64 -5.30 34.04
CA ILE A 70 0.71 -6.49 33.17
C ILE A 70 -0.59 -7.29 33.37
N PRO A 71 -1.37 -7.60 32.32
CA PRO A 71 -2.62 -8.32 32.51
C PRO A 71 -2.42 -9.73 33.09
N VAL A 72 -3.24 -10.10 34.07
CA VAL A 72 -3.31 -11.47 34.62
C VAL A 72 -4.75 -11.93 34.75
N MET A 73 -4.97 -13.25 34.64
CA MET A 73 -6.32 -13.82 34.60
C MET A 73 -6.83 -14.16 36.01
N PRO A 74 -8.03 -13.66 36.43
CA PRO A 74 -8.66 -14.06 37.69
C PRO A 74 -8.77 -15.58 37.85
N GLY A 75 -8.45 -16.10 39.03
CA GLY A 75 -8.49 -17.52 39.35
C GLY A 75 -7.33 -18.35 38.78
N THR A 76 -6.46 -17.76 37.95
CA THR A 76 -5.28 -18.45 37.42
C THR A 76 -4.15 -18.39 38.44
N LYS A 77 -3.39 -19.48 38.56
CA LYS A 77 -2.16 -19.53 39.36
C LYS A 77 -0.98 -19.05 38.53
N TYR A 78 -0.15 -18.21 39.11
CA TYR A 78 1.08 -17.70 38.52
C TYR A 78 2.27 -17.94 39.46
N ARG A 79 3.45 -18.03 38.86
CA ARG A 79 4.76 -18.02 39.53
C ARG A 79 5.55 -16.83 39.01
N PHE A 80 5.96 -15.97 39.93
CA PHE A 80 6.98 -14.97 39.67
C PHE A 80 8.33 -15.47 40.19
N THR A 81 9.35 -15.43 39.34
CA THR A 81 10.74 -15.72 39.72
C THR A 81 11.64 -14.54 39.37
N ALA A 82 12.61 -14.19 40.21
CA ALA A 82 13.63 -13.18 39.89
C ALA A 82 14.87 -13.36 40.75
N TRP A 83 16.00 -12.76 40.37
CA TRP A 83 17.26 -12.88 41.09
C TRP A 83 17.71 -11.56 41.69
N VAL A 84 18.35 -11.65 42.86
CA VAL A 84 18.94 -10.51 43.58
C VAL A 84 20.28 -10.88 44.20
N LYS A 85 21.27 -9.99 44.06
CA LYS A 85 22.56 -10.03 44.75
C LYS A 85 22.71 -8.74 45.53
N ALA A 86 23.41 -8.75 46.67
CA ALA A 86 23.55 -7.54 47.45
C ALA A 86 24.85 -7.44 48.25
N GLU A 87 25.30 -6.21 48.48
CA GLU A 87 26.50 -5.86 49.22
C GLU A 87 26.20 -4.75 50.23
N ASN A 88 26.59 -4.99 51.49
CA ASN A 88 26.47 -4.06 52.61
C ASN A 88 25.05 -3.52 52.81
N ILE A 89 24.03 -4.33 52.53
CA ILE A 89 22.64 -3.95 52.76
C ILE A 89 22.41 -3.76 54.26
N VAL A 90 21.87 -2.59 54.61
CA VAL A 90 21.28 -2.28 55.91
C VAL A 90 19.83 -1.91 55.65
N GLY A 91 18.91 -2.86 55.87
CA GLY A 91 17.49 -2.73 55.54
C GLY A 91 16.99 -3.97 54.83
N SER A 92 16.34 -3.80 53.67
CA SER A 92 15.90 -4.93 52.84
C SER A 92 16.16 -4.69 51.35
N ALA A 93 16.68 -5.72 50.68
CA ALA A 93 16.90 -5.76 49.24
C ALA A 93 16.25 -7.01 48.62
N GLY A 94 15.55 -6.86 47.49
CA GLY A 94 14.89 -7.98 46.82
C GLY A 94 13.86 -7.55 45.78
N TRP A 95 12.76 -8.29 45.69
CA TRP A 95 11.69 -8.03 44.72
C TRP A 95 10.32 -7.98 45.38
N TYR A 96 9.41 -7.18 44.83
CA TYR A 96 8.00 -7.18 45.21
C TYR A 96 7.10 -7.51 44.01
N ILE A 97 5.92 -8.02 44.34
CA ILE A 97 4.79 -8.17 43.41
C ILE A 97 3.53 -7.56 44.01
N HIS A 98 2.71 -6.95 43.16
CA HIS A 98 1.34 -6.58 43.45
C HIS A 98 0.38 -7.19 42.44
N VAL A 99 -0.81 -7.57 42.89
CA VAL A 99 -1.96 -7.79 42.01
C VAL A 99 -3.01 -6.73 42.34
N ASN A 100 -3.43 -5.95 41.34
CA ASN A 100 -4.50 -4.97 41.45
C ASN A 100 -5.75 -5.47 40.73
N GLY A 101 -6.89 -4.91 41.12
CA GLY A 101 -8.20 -5.19 40.54
C GLY A 101 -9.16 -4.05 40.83
N ASP A 102 -10.35 -4.39 41.34
CA ASP A 102 -11.30 -3.41 41.89
C ASP A 102 -10.72 -2.58 43.06
N GLN A 103 -9.67 -3.09 43.70
CA GLN A 103 -8.84 -2.37 44.66
C GLN A 103 -7.34 -2.56 44.32
N PRO A 104 -6.47 -1.59 44.65
CA PRO A 104 -5.03 -1.79 44.52
C PRO A 104 -4.52 -2.81 45.53
N GLN A 105 -3.45 -3.53 45.19
CA GLN A 105 -2.71 -4.42 46.09
C GLN A 105 -3.55 -5.55 46.72
N LEU A 106 -4.53 -6.12 45.99
CA LEU A 106 -5.24 -7.35 46.39
C LEU A 106 -4.28 -8.48 46.76
N ILE A 107 -3.11 -8.53 46.10
CA ILE A 107 -1.93 -9.24 46.57
C ILE A 107 -0.81 -8.23 46.75
N ASN A 108 -0.10 -8.31 47.87
CA ASN A 108 1.14 -7.59 48.11
C ASN A 108 2.14 -8.53 48.79
N ARG A 109 3.20 -8.90 48.07
CA ARG A 109 4.23 -9.83 48.57
C ARG A 109 5.60 -9.36 48.14
N SER A 110 6.60 -9.65 48.97
CA SER A 110 8.01 -9.36 48.67
C SER A 110 8.92 -10.48 49.14
N GLY A 111 9.98 -10.75 48.38
CA GLY A 111 11.08 -11.62 48.77
C GLY A 111 12.34 -10.79 48.94
N THR A 112 12.77 -10.58 50.18
CA THR A 112 13.87 -9.65 50.50
C THR A 112 14.83 -10.21 51.55
N TRP A 113 16.09 -9.78 51.50
CA TRP A 113 17.12 -10.13 52.47
C TRP A 113 17.91 -8.89 52.91
N ASN A 114 18.74 -9.05 53.95
CA ASN A 114 19.62 -8.03 54.50
C ASN A 114 21.09 -8.52 54.52
N GLY A 115 22.05 -7.60 54.60
CA GLY A 115 23.49 -7.90 54.58
C GLY A 115 24.05 -8.18 53.19
N THR A 116 25.28 -8.71 53.14
CA THR A 116 25.98 -9.07 51.90
C THR A 116 25.70 -10.53 51.53
N PHE A 117 25.27 -10.76 50.30
CA PHE A 117 25.04 -12.09 49.76
C PHE A 117 25.20 -12.12 48.23
N ASP A 118 25.70 -13.23 47.73
CA ASP A 118 25.71 -13.50 46.29
C ASP A 118 24.31 -13.82 45.76
N TRP A 119 24.15 -13.96 44.44
CA TRP A 119 22.85 -14.16 43.77
C TRP A 119 21.91 -15.16 44.46
N ARG A 120 20.69 -14.70 44.79
CA ARG A 120 19.59 -15.48 45.38
C ARG A 120 18.33 -15.33 44.55
N GLU A 121 17.59 -16.43 44.45
CA GLU A 121 16.32 -16.47 43.74
C GLU A 121 15.17 -16.10 44.67
N VAL A 122 14.31 -15.21 44.19
CA VAL A 122 12.97 -14.94 44.70
C VAL A 122 12.00 -15.79 43.91
N VAL A 123 11.18 -16.59 44.60
CA VAL A 123 10.07 -17.35 44.00
C VAL A 123 8.80 -17.00 44.74
N ILE A 124 7.81 -16.44 44.05
CA ILE A 124 6.50 -16.09 44.62
C ILE A 124 5.41 -16.70 43.76
N GLU A 125 4.72 -17.71 44.30
CA GLU A 125 3.52 -18.26 43.69
C GLU A 125 2.26 -17.62 44.27
N PHE A 126 1.33 -17.28 43.40
CA PHE A 126 0.07 -16.64 43.78
C PHE A 126 -1.08 -17.08 42.86
N GLU A 127 -2.30 -17.04 43.38
CA GLU A 127 -3.53 -17.23 42.62
C GLU A 127 -4.22 -15.87 42.52
N VAL A 128 -4.55 -15.45 41.31
CA VAL A 128 -5.15 -14.13 41.08
C VAL A 128 -6.55 -14.10 41.71
N PRO A 129 -6.86 -13.13 42.59
CA PRO A 129 -8.20 -13.01 43.18
C PRO A 129 -9.27 -12.76 42.11
N PRO A 130 -10.56 -13.03 42.39
CA PRO A 130 -11.64 -12.91 41.39
C PRO A 130 -11.76 -11.55 40.70
N THR A 131 -11.37 -10.47 41.36
CA THR A 131 -11.38 -9.11 40.82
C THR A 131 -10.01 -8.64 40.34
N GLY A 132 -8.95 -9.44 40.54
CA GLY A 132 -7.59 -9.09 40.15
C GLY A 132 -7.37 -9.24 38.66
N THR A 133 -6.91 -8.18 38.01
CA THR A 133 -6.72 -8.13 36.56
C THR A 133 -5.33 -7.67 36.15
N GLU A 134 -4.56 -7.11 37.08
CA GLU A 134 -3.28 -6.47 36.77
C GLU A 134 -2.19 -6.92 37.74
N PHE A 135 -1.09 -7.42 37.21
CA PHE A 135 0.13 -7.72 37.92
C PHE A 135 1.13 -6.57 37.76
N ASN A 136 1.82 -6.23 38.85
CA ASN A 136 2.91 -5.28 38.86
C ASN A 136 4.07 -5.90 39.64
N CYS A 137 5.29 -5.67 39.21
CA CYS A 137 6.47 -6.07 39.97
C CYS A 137 7.52 -4.98 39.98
N GLY A 138 8.47 -5.08 40.90
CA GLY A 138 9.66 -4.24 40.85
C GLY A 138 10.77 -4.72 41.74
N THR A 139 11.96 -4.20 41.47
CA THR A 139 13.10 -4.29 42.38
C THR A 139 12.76 -3.53 43.66
N LEU A 140 13.40 -3.91 44.77
CA LEU A 140 13.17 -3.31 46.08
C LEU A 140 14.51 -3.14 46.76
N LEU A 141 14.89 -1.91 47.08
CA LEU A 141 15.90 -1.61 48.08
C LEU A 141 15.34 -0.56 49.04
N HIS A 142 15.02 -0.97 50.26
CA HIS A 142 14.49 -0.11 51.32
C HIS A 142 15.46 -0.09 52.50
N GLY A 143 16.44 0.81 52.42
CA GLY A 143 17.61 0.87 53.31
C GLY A 143 18.81 1.43 52.55
N SER A 144 20.03 1.16 53.03
CA SER A 144 21.27 1.55 52.35
C SER A 144 22.06 0.34 51.85
N GLY A 145 23.00 0.55 50.93
CA GLY A 145 23.87 -0.49 50.36
C GLY A 145 23.72 -0.61 48.85
N THR A 146 24.27 -1.69 48.26
CA THR A 146 24.20 -1.94 46.81
C THR A 146 23.48 -3.25 46.53
N ALA A 147 22.55 -3.25 45.57
CA ALA A 147 21.83 -4.45 45.13
C ALA A 147 21.82 -4.56 43.60
N TRP A 148 21.96 -5.77 43.09
CA TRP A 148 21.84 -6.10 41.67
C TRP A 148 20.64 -7.02 41.46
N PHE A 149 19.94 -6.86 40.34
CA PHE A 149 18.70 -7.55 40.02
C PHE A 149 18.74 -8.07 38.59
N ASP A 150 18.26 -9.30 38.40
CA ASP A 150 18.33 -9.98 37.10
C ASP A 150 17.27 -11.09 36.95
N ASP A 151 17.07 -11.59 35.75
CA ASP A 151 16.31 -12.81 35.41
C ASP A 151 14.88 -12.86 35.98
N ALA A 152 14.12 -11.76 35.87
CA ALA A 152 12.72 -11.72 36.28
C ALA A 152 11.81 -12.42 35.26
N ARG A 153 10.85 -13.23 35.73
CA ARG A 153 9.91 -13.99 34.90
C ARG A 153 8.56 -14.12 35.60
N LEU A 154 7.50 -14.11 34.82
CA LEU A 154 6.14 -14.43 35.26
C LEU A 154 5.60 -15.60 34.41
N GLU A 155 5.23 -16.69 35.06
CA GLU A 155 4.76 -17.93 34.42
C GLU A 155 3.35 -18.27 34.92
N ALA A 156 2.41 -18.58 34.02
CA ALA A 156 1.11 -19.13 34.40
C ALA A 156 1.24 -20.66 34.66
N LEU A 157 0.77 -21.13 35.81
CA LEU A 157 0.91 -22.51 36.28
C LEU A 157 -0.30 -23.42 35.95
N GLY A 158 -1.01 -23.15 34.86
CA GLY A 158 -2.16 -23.96 34.43
C GLY A 158 -2.50 -23.80 32.95
N GLU A 159 -3.18 -24.78 32.37
CA GLU A 159 -3.69 -24.70 31.00
C GLU A 159 -4.88 -23.73 30.95
N THR A 160 -4.66 -22.53 30.43
CA THR A 160 -5.76 -21.61 30.12
C THR A 160 -6.45 -22.05 28.84
N THR A 161 -7.61 -22.68 28.96
CA THR A 161 -8.43 -23.03 27.79
C THR A 161 -9.24 -21.81 27.35
N VAL A 162 -8.75 -21.05 26.37
CA VAL A 162 -9.56 -20.01 25.72
C VAL A 162 -10.58 -20.68 24.81
N ARG A 163 -11.88 -20.55 25.13
CA ARG A 163 -12.96 -21.04 24.27
C ARG A 163 -13.41 -19.92 23.36
N ILE A 164 -13.01 -19.97 22.10
CA ILE A 164 -13.52 -19.08 21.06
C ILE A 164 -14.79 -19.70 20.50
N SER A 165 -15.89 -18.94 20.48
CA SER A 165 -17.11 -19.31 19.75
C SER A 165 -17.45 -18.21 18.76
N VAL A 166 -17.58 -18.57 17.48
CA VAL A 166 -18.15 -17.68 16.46
C VAL A 166 -19.65 -17.62 16.70
N GLY A 167 -20.19 -16.41 16.92
CA GLY A 167 -21.62 -16.19 17.04
C GLY A 167 -22.36 -16.49 15.72
N ALA A 168 -23.68 -16.58 15.78
CA ALA A 168 -24.48 -16.67 14.55
C ALA A 168 -24.32 -15.38 13.72
N THR A 169 -24.25 -15.50 12.41
CA THR A 169 -24.24 -14.34 11.51
C THR A 169 -25.50 -13.51 11.72
N GLU A 170 -25.33 -12.23 12.07
CA GLU A 170 -26.43 -11.28 12.11
C GLU A 170 -26.91 -10.98 10.69
N ARG A 171 -28.22 -10.79 10.51
CA ARG A 171 -28.84 -10.48 9.22
C ARG A 171 -29.78 -9.31 9.37
N MET A 172 -29.76 -8.40 8.41
CA MET A 172 -30.75 -7.34 8.27
C MET A 172 -31.32 -7.36 6.85
N GLU A 173 -32.65 -7.42 6.78
CA GLU A 173 -33.39 -7.35 5.52
C GLU A 173 -33.62 -5.88 5.16
N LEU A 174 -33.28 -5.50 3.92
CA LEU A 174 -33.56 -4.18 3.36
C LEU A 174 -34.72 -4.29 2.38
N ALA A 175 -35.69 -3.39 2.47
CA ALA A 175 -36.78 -3.36 1.50
C ALA A 175 -36.29 -2.78 0.17
N PRO A 176 -36.43 -3.49 -0.96
CA PRO A 176 -36.02 -2.94 -2.26
C PRO A 176 -36.98 -1.84 -2.70
N VAL A 177 -36.44 -0.72 -3.18
CA VAL A 177 -37.20 0.32 -3.87
C VAL A 177 -37.11 0.04 -5.37
N ALA A 178 -38.23 -0.39 -5.96
CA ALA A 178 -38.26 -0.85 -7.34
C ALA A 178 -37.76 0.23 -8.31
N PRO A 179 -36.83 -0.09 -9.24
CA PRO A 179 -36.39 0.87 -10.25
C PRO A 179 -37.56 1.18 -11.20
N GLN A 180 -37.98 2.44 -11.28
CA GLN A 180 -39.00 2.88 -12.24
C GLN A 180 -38.42 3.68 -13.42
N ALA A 181 -37.10 3.82 -13.50
CA ALA A 181 -36.45 4.59 -14.57
C ALA A 181 -36.20 3.73 -15.81
N GLY A 182 -37.10 3.83 -16.80
CA GLY A 182 -36.91 3.28 -18.14
C GLY A 182 -35.96 4.10 -19.00
N TRP A 183 -35.54 3.55 -20.15
CA TRP A 183 -34.74 4.27 -21.15
C TRP A 183 -35.53 5.42 -21.80
N ASP A 184 -34.82 6.50 -22.13
CA ASP A 184 -35.39 7.64 -22.83
C ASP A 184 -35.63 7.33 -24.32
N ALA A 185 -36.82 7.65 -24.83
CA ALA A 185 -37.17 7.45 -26.24
C ALA A 185 -36.35 8.33 -27.21
N ALA A 186 -35.77 9.43 -26.73
CA ALA A 186 -34.99 10.37 -27.55
C ALA A 186 -33.58 9.87 -27.94
N LYS A 187 -33.10 8.74 -27.37
CA LYS A 187 -31.78 8.13 -27.62
C LYS A 187 -30.54 9.03 -27.39
N GLU A 188 -30.68 10.23 -26.82
CA GLU A 188 -29.54 11.10 -26.46
C GLU A 188 -28.70 10.53 -25.30
N TRP A 189 -29.31 9.67 -24.48
CA TRP A 189 -28.72 9.01 -23.32
C TRP A 189 -28.29 7.59 -23.72
N THR A 190 -27.02 7.45 -24.08
CA THR A 190 -26.48 6.22 -24.72
C THR A 190 -26.16 5.13 -23.71
N TRP A 191 -25.72 5.53 -22.51
CA TRP A 191 -25.35 4.61 -21.45
C TRP A 191 -26.03 5.00 -20.14
N ARG A 192 -26.12 4.06 -19.20
CA ARG A 192 -26.48 4.34 -17.81
C ARG A 192 -25.72 3.42 -16.87
N THR A 193 -25.66 3.82 -15.61
CA THR A 193 -25.05 3.04 -14.54
C THR A 193 -25.98 3.07 -13.33
N PRO A 194 -26.42 1.91 -12.82
CA PRO A 194 -27.19 1.84 -11.59
C PRO A 194 -26.28 2.14 -10.40
N VAL A 195 -26.78 2.94 -9.46
CA VAL A 195 -26.11 3.27 -8.21
C VAL A 195 -26.97 2.79 -7.07
N VAL A 196 -26.51 1.77 -6.37
CA VAL A 196 -27.22 1.18 -5.23
C VAL A 196 -26.87 1.96 -3.96
N VAL A 197 -27.89 2.52 -3.31
CA VAL A 197 -27.81 3.25 -2.05
C VAL A 197 -28.53 2.42 -1.01
N ARG A 198 -27.82 2.02 0.05
CA ARG A 198 -28.38 1.21 1.14
C ARG A 198 -28.50 2.06 2.39
N SER A 199 -29.71 2.20 2.92
CA SER A 199 -29.94 2.76 4.24
C SER A 199 -30.08 1.64 5.24
N PHE A 200 -29.14 1.57 6.18
CA PHE A 200 -29.17 0.66 7.32
C PHE A 200 -29.89 1.27 8.53
N SER A 201 -30.35 2.52 8.42
CA SER A 201 -30.98 3.28 9.49
C SER A 201 -32.45 2.91 9.70
N ASP A 202 -32.90 3.01 10.95
CA ASP A 202 -34.32 2.87 11.35
C ASP A 202 -35.13 4.14 11.04
N ALA A 203 -34.46 5.23 10.69
CA ALA A 203 -35.08 6.49 10.30
C ALA A 203 -34.90 6.75 8.80
N ALA A 204 -35.95 7.26 8.16
CA ALA A 204 -35.86 7.78 6.81
C ALA A 204 -35.12 9.11 6.81
N SER A 205 -34.34 9.35 5.75
CA SER A 205 -33.78 10.67 5.45
C SER A 205 -34.49 11.27 4.25
N GLN A 206 -35.01 12.49 4.38
CA GLN A 206 -35.63 13.20 3.25
C GLN A 206 -34.58 13.78 2.30
N ALA A 207 -33.36 14.00 2.78
CA ALA A 207 -32.27 14.58 2.02
C ALA A 207 -30.94 14.05 2.56
N LEU A 208 -30.44 12.99 1.93
CA LEU A 208 -29.14 12.38 2.21
C LEU A 208 -28.19 12.71 1.06
N LEU A 209 -26.99 13.18 1.40
CA LEU A 209 -25.92 13.27 0.43
C LEU A 209 -25.42 11.87 0.09
N VAL A 210 -25.48 11.50 -1.19
CA VAL A 210 -24.92 10.26 -1.70
C VAL A 210 -23.64 10.59 -2.47
N SER A 211 -22.53 10.03 -2.00
CA SER A 211 -21.22 10.13 -2.64
C SER A 211 -20.91 8.84 -3.39
N VAL A 212 -20.66 8.95 -4.69
CA VAL A 212 -20.51 7.79 -5.57
C VAL A 212 -19.17 7.87 -6.27
N ASP A 213 -18.34 6.84 -6.12
CA ASP A 213 -17.09 6.75 -6.86
C ASP A 213 -17.38 6.33 -8.31
N MET A 214 -17.29 7.29 -9.24
CA MET A 214 -17.58 7.07 -10.66
C MET A 214 -16.32 6.88 -11.49
N HIS A 215 -15.16 6.61 -10.87
CA HIS A 215 -13.89 6.52 -11.59
C HIS A 215 -13.91 5.44 -12.68
N ARG A 216 -14.45 4.25 -12.37
CA ARG A 216 -14.65 3.16 -13.34
C ARG A 216 -15.52 3.58 -14.53
N PRO A 217 -16.83 3.90 -14.36
CA PRO A 217 -17.69 4.20 -15.50
C PRO A 217 -17.22 5.45 -16.26
N ARG A 218 -16.71 6.48 -15.58
CA ARG A 218 -16.18 7.68 -16.24
C ARG A 218 -15.01 7.34 -17.17
N THR A 219 -14.09 6.48 -16.73
CA THR A 219 -12.92 6.08 -17.53
C THR A 219 -13.31 5.21 -18.72
N LEU A 220 -14.14 4.18 -18.49
CA LEU A 220 -14.57 3.27 -19.56
C LEU A 220 -15.44 3.98 -20.61
N LEU A 221 -16.35 4.87 -20.19
CA LEU A 221 -17.17 5.64 -21.13
C LEU A 221 -16.38 6.73 -21.84
N ALA A 222 -15.39 7.36 -21.20
CA ALA A 222 -14.49 8.30 -21.86
C ALA A 222 -13.76 7.64 -23.03
N LYS A 223 -13.25 6.41 -22.85
CA LYS A 223 -12.66 5.59 -23.93
C LYS A 223 -13.61 5.45 -25.12
N HIS A 224 -14.89 5.17 -24.88
CA HIS A 224 -15.91 5.08 -25.94
C HIS A 224 -16.27 6.43 -26.58
N ALA A 225 -16.06 7.54 -25.87
CA ALA A 225 -16.32 8.90 -26.35
C ALA A 225 -15.07 9.61 -26.92
N GLY A 226 -14.01 8.86 -27.27
CA GLY A 226 -12.77 9.43 -27.82
C GLY A 226 -11.89 10.09 -26.76
N TRP A 227 -11.79 9.47 -25.58
CA TRP A 227 -11.08 9.95 -24.38
C TRP A 227 -11.60 11.28 -23.84
N ARG A 228 -12.91 11.47 -23.95
CA ARG A 228 -13.60 12.67 -23.46
C ARG A 228 -14.20 12.42 -22.06
N TYR A 229 -13.65 13.08 -21.04
CA TYR A 229 -14.02 12.88 -19.63
C TYR A 229 -15.13 13.79 -19.10
N ASP A 230 -15.57 14.80 -19.86
CA ASP A 230 -16.65 15.75 -19.54
C ASP A 230 -18.01 15.28 -20.09
N LEU A 231 -18.33 14.00 -19.93
CA LEU A 231 -19.62 13.45 -20.36
C LEU A 231 -20.76 14.01 -19.51
N PRO A 232 -21.80 14.62 -20.11
CA PRO A 232 -22.97 15.05 -19.36
C PRO A 232 -23.69 13.87 -18.72
N VAL A 233 -24.19 14.08 -17.51
CA VAL A 233 -24.94 13.09 -16.75
C VAL A 233 -26.38 13.54 -16.47
N ARG A 234 -27.27 12.57 -16.30
CA ARG A 234 -28.62 12.76 -15.77
C ARG A 234 -28.86 11.73 -14.67
N VAL A 235 -29.00 12.20 -13.45
CA VAL A 235 -29.19 11.39 -12.25
C VAL A 235 -30.68 11.32 -11.94
N ILE A 236 -31.24 10.11 -11.83
CA ILE A 236 -32.67 9.90 -11.63
C ILE A 236 -32.92 9.10 -10.35
N ASP A 237 -33.75 9.66 -9.48
CA ASP A 237 -34.37 8.92 -8.37
C ASP A 237 -35.53 8.08 -8.92
N PRO A 238 -35.58 6.75 -8.69
CA PRO A 238 -36.70 5.92 -9.12
C PRO A 238 -38.05 6.35 -8.52
N GLU A 239 -38.06 7.06 -7.38
CA GLU A 239 -39.29 7.57 -6.78
C GLU A 239 -39.76 8.90 -7.40
N ALA A 240 -38.90 9.57 -8.18
CA ALA A 240 -39.20 10.82 -8.90
C ALA A 240 -38.63 10.81 -10.34
N PRO A 241 -39.05 9.87 -11.21
CA PRO A 241 -38.40 9.63 -12.50
C PRO A 241 -38.51 10.78 -13.52
N GLY A 242 -39.40 11.75 -13.27
CA GLY A 242 -39.61 12.91 -14.15
C GLY A 242 -38.61 14.05 -13.95
N GLU A 243 -37.87 14.07 -12.83
CA GLU A 243 -37.04 15.21 -12.44
C GLU A 243 -35.60 14.75 -12.17
N PRO A 244 -34.61 15.20 -12.97
CA PRO A 244 -33.21 14.93 -12.69
C PRO A 244 -32.77 15.53 -11.36
N LEU A 245 -32.08 14.74 -10.54
CA LEU A 245 -31.47 15.25 -9.32
C LEU A 245 -30.32 16.20 -9.67
N PRO A 246 -30.17 17.32 -8.96
CA PRO A 246 -28.98 18.15 -9.06
C PRO A 246 -27.77 17.36 -8.53
N CYS A 247 -26.61 17.59 -9.15
CA CYS A 247 -25.40 16.89 -8.77
C CYS A 247 -24.18 17.82 -8.77
N THR A 248 -23.07 17.35 -8.23
CA THR A 248 -21.78 18.00 -8.37
C THR A 248 -20.67 16.95 -8.43
N TRP A 249 -19.46 17.39 -8.76
CA TRP A 249 -18.30 16.53 -8.92
C TRP A 249 -17.18 16.95 -7.97
N VAL A 250 -16.59 15.97 -7.29
CA VAL A 250 -15.32 16.09 -6.58
C VAL A 250 -14.39 15.04 -7.17
N ASP A 251 -13.43 15.48 -7.98
CA ASP A 251 -12.58 14.61 -8.80
C ASP A 251 -13.38 13.64 -9.69
N ALA A 252 -13.36 12.34 -9.38
CA ALA A 252 -14.16 11.31 -10.05
C ALA A 252 -15.41 10.90 -9.25
N ARG A 253 -15.69 11.56 -8.12
CA ARG A 253 -16.87 11.28 -7.30
C ARG A 253 -18.04 12.15 -7.71
N LEU A 254 -19.17 11.52 -8.02
CA LEU A 254 -20.45 12.19 -8.21
C LEU A 254 -21.13 12.33 -6.86
N LEU A 255 -21.52 13.55 -6.52
CA LEU A 255 -22.29 13.86 -5.33
C LEU A 255 -23.70 14.28 -5.72
N THR A 256 -24.72 13.70 -5.10
CA THR A 256 -26.14 14.01 -5.33
C THR A 256 -26.92 13.91 -4.04
N VAL A 257 -28.02 14.65 -3.91
CA VAL A 257 -28.90 14.56 -2.74
C VAL A 257 -30.18 13.82 -3.13
N THR A 258 -30.60 12.86 -2.31
CA THR A 258 -31.82 12.07 -2.52
C THR A 258 -32.49 11.74 -1.20
N GLY A 259 -33.80 11.52 -1.21
CA GLY A 259 -34.48 10.88 -0.10
C GLY A 259 -34.15 9.38 -0.05
N VAL A 260 -34.07 8.80 1.15
CA VAL A 260 -33.90 7.36 1.35
C VAL A 260 -34.75 6.92 2.55
N ALA A 261 -35.64 5.95 2.34
CA ALA A 261 -36.47 5.40 3.41
C ALA A 261 -35.64 4.54 4.39
N ALA A 262 -36.17 4.34 5.60
CA ALA A 262 -35.54 3.49 6.61
C ALA A 262 -35.41 2.04 6.11
N ARG A 263 -34.26 1.42 6.36
CA ARG A 263 -33.98 0.00 6.01
C ARG A 263 -34.34 -0.34 4.56
N THR A 264 -33.85 0.44 3.61
CA THR A 264 -34.12 0.24 2.18
C THR A 264 -32.85 0.12 1.34
N GLU A 265 -33.00 -0.55 0.21
CA GLU A 265 -32.04 -0.53 -0.89
C GLU A 265 -32.69 0.18 -2.08
N LYS A 266 -32.17 1.35 -2.44
CA LYS A 266 -32.64 2.17 -3.56
C LYS A 266 -31.60 2.17 -4.68
N THR A 267 -32.04 2.08 -5.93
CA THR A 267 -31.14 2.22 -7.09
C THR A 267 -31.40 3.53 -7.82
N LEU A 268 -30.49 4.49 -7.69
CA LEU A 268 -30.47 5.68 -8.55
C LEU A 268 -29.95 5.29 -9.94
N MET A 269 -30.47 5.91 -11.00
CA MET A 269 -29.95 5.70 -12.35
C MET A 269 -29.14 6.92 -12.80
N VAL A 270 -27.88 6.70 -13.16
CA VAL A 270 -27.01 7.75 -13.73
C VAL A 270 -26.87 7.49 -15.21
N TYR A 271 -27.55 8.29 -16.03
CA TYR A 271 -27.46 8.25 -17.48
C TYR A 271 -26.28 9.09 -17.97
N TRP A 272 -25.65 8.66 -19.05
CA TRP A 272 -24.48 9.30 -19.67
C TRP A 272 -24.75 9.55 -21.16
N SER A 273 -24.29 10.70 -21.65
CA SER A 273 -24.46 11.09 -23.05
C SER A 273 -23.13 11.30 -23.78
N ALA A 274 -23.05 10.77 -25.00
CA ALA A 274 -22.01 11.15 -25.95
C ALA A 274 -22.24 12.54 -26.56
N ALA A 275 -23.44 13.11 -26.47
CA ALA A 275 -23.71 14.49 -26.86
C ALA A 275 -23.13 15.47 -25.82
N LYS A 276 -22.66 16.64 -26.26
CA LYS A 276 -22.10 17.66 -25.35
C LYS A 276 -23.16 18.40 -24.53
N SER A 277 -24.39 18.47 -25.03
CA SER A 277 -25.47 19.24 -24.41
C SER A 277 -26.81 18.54 -24.63
N PRO A 278 -27.01 17.35 -24.04
CA PRO A 278 -28.28 16.62 -24.14
C PRO A 278 -29.39 17.35 -23.38
N SER A 279 -30.63 17.12 -23.80
CA SER A 279 -31.80 17.61 -23.09
C SER A 279 -32.03 16.86 -21.77
N GLY A 280 -32.43 17.59 -20.73
CA GLY A 280 -32.74 16.99 -19.42
C GLY A 280 -31.52 16.53 -18.61
N ALA A 281 -30.32 17.08 -18.88
CA ALA A 281 -29.14 16.86 -18.05
C ALA A 281 -29.36 17.34 -16.61
N SER A 282 -28.73 16.68 -15.64
CA SER A 282 -28.72 17.13 -14.24
C SER A 282 -28.07 18.50 -14.13
N GLN A 283 -28.66 19.37 -13.31
CA GLN A 283 -28.04 20.65 -12.96
C GLN A 283 -26.77 20.40 -12.15
N VAL A 284 -25.64 20.93 -12.62
CA VAL A 284 -24.39 20.92 -11.86
C VAL A 284 -24.40 22.08 -10.86
N VAL A 285 -24.43 21.77 -9.57
CA VAL A 285 -24.44 22.76 -8.48
C VAL A 285 -23.01 22.92 -7.95
N PRO A 286 -22.43 24.14 -7.94
CA PRO A 286 -21.13 24.37 -7.34
C PRO A 286 -21.10 23.98 -5.86
N LEU A 287 -20.04 23.32 -5.40
CA LEU A 287 -19.87 22.94 -3.98
C LEU A 287 -19.94 24.15 -3.03
N ALA A 288 -19.47 25.31 -3.50
CA ALA A 288 -19.53 26.56 -2.75
C ALA A 288 -20.97 26.94 -2.35
N GLU A 289 -21.97 26.61 -3.17
CA GLU A 289 -23.38 26.87 -2.84
C GLU A 289 -23.89 25.98 -1.69
N TRP A 290 -23.26 24.83 -1.45
CA TRP A 290 -23.64 23.95 -0.34
C TRP A 290 -23.16 24.47 1.01
N ALA A 291 -22.17 25.37 1.04
CA ALA A 291 -21.66 25.96 2.27
C ALA A 291 -22.70 26.81 3.01
N SER A 292 -23.68 27.37 2.28
CA SER A 292 -24.82 28.10 2.82
C SER A 292 -26.14 27.31 2.78
N GLY A 293 -26.10 26.06 2.33
CA GLY A 293 -27.27 25.19 2.20
C GLY A 293 -27.74 24.62 3.54
N GLU A 294 -29.04 24.28 3.62
CA GLU A 294 -29.68 23.76 4.83
C GLU A 294 -29.14 22.38 5.29
N LEU A 295 -28.46 21.66 4.39
CA LEU A 295 -27.83 20.38 4.71
C LEU A 295 -26.50 20.52 5.44
N ASN A 296 -25.87 21.70 5.37
CA ASN A 296 -24.58 21.94 6.01
C ASN A 296 -24.74 22.03 7.52
N LEU A 297 -24.07 21.13 8.24
CA LEU A 297 -24.07 21.14 9.70
C LEU A 297 -23.11 22.20 10.26
N ALA A 298 -22.17 22.69 9.45
CA ALA A 298 -21.28 23.77 9.84
C ALA A 298 -22.04 25.11 9.85
N GLN A 299 -21.97 25.84 10.96
CA GLN A 299 -22.58 27.16 11.05
C GLN A 299 -21.72 28.16 10.29
N ASN A 300 -22.38 29.00 9.48
CA ASN A 300 -21.71 30.04 8.69
C ASN A 300 -20.56 29.46 7.85
N GLY A 301 -20.80 28.32 7.18
CA GLY A 301 -19.81 27.64 6.35
C GLY A 301 -19.31 28.47 5.17
N SER A 302 -20.15 29.36 4.64
CA SER A 302 -19.76 30.35 3.63
C SER A 302 -18.99 31.55 4.18
N LEU A 303 -18.85 31.67 5.51
CA LEU A 303 -18.12 32.73 6.20
C LEU A 303 -18.62 34.16 5.92
N GLU A 304 -19.80 34.27 5.33
CA GLU A 304 -20.45 35.53 4.96
C GLU A 304 -20.95 36.33 6.18
N THR A 305 -21.21 35.68 7.31
CA THR A 305 -21.67 36.39 8.52
C THR A 305 -20.48 36.81 9.39
N ALA A 306 -20.39 38.10 9.71
CA ALA A 306 -19.31 38.65 10.54
C ALA A 306 -19.61 38.59 12.05
N GLN A 307 -18.55 38.47 12.86
CA GLN A 307 -18.57 38.69 14.30
C GLN A 307 -17.30 39.48 14.69
N GLY A 308 -17.41 40.81 14.78
CA GLY A 308 -16.23 41.67 14.92
C GLY A 308 -15.38 41.67 13.64
N GLU A 309 -14.07 41.44 13.77
CA GLU A 309 -13.15 41.32 12.62
C GLU A 309 -13.09 39.90 12.02
N THR A 310 -13.78 38.92 12.61
CA THR A 310 -13.77 37.51 12.19
C THR A 310 -15.14 37.05 11.67
N ALA A 311 -15.27 35.76 11.35
CA ALA A 311 -16.52 35.13 10.96
C ALA A 311 -17.30 34.62 12.19
N ALA A 312 -18.62 34.82 12.20
CA ALA A 312 -19.49 34.32 13.25
C ALA A 312 -19.46 32.78 13.32
N GLY A 313 -19.47 32.22 14.54
CA GLY A 313 -19.47 30.76 14.76
C GLY A 313 -18.11 30.07 14.59
N TRP A 314 -17.05 30.83 14.30
CA TRP A 314 -15.69 30.33 14.11
C TRP A 314 -14.71 30.99 15.10
N PRO A 315 -14.76 30.64 16.39
CA PRO A 315 -13.82 31.16 17.38
C PRO A 315 -12.38 30.73 17.05
N SER A 316 -11.45 31.66 17.21
CA SER A 316 -10.02 31.43 16.97
C SER A 316 -9.26 31.35 18.29
N ALA A 317 -8.29 30.44 18.39
CA ALA A 317 -7.44 30.27 19.56
C ALA A 317 -6.14 29.53 19.20
N GLU A 318 -5.09 29.73 20.00
CA GLU A 318 -3.95 28.81 20.02
C GLU A 318 -4.37 27.54 20.81
N GLU A 319 -3.89 26.36 20.44
CA GLU A 319 -4.31 25.14 21.13
C GLU A 319 -4.02 25.21 22.64
N GLY A 320 -5.06 25.09 23.47
CA GLY A 320 -4.98 25.19 24.92
C GLY A 320 -4.78 26.61 25.49
N GLN A 321 -4.72 27.66 24.64
CA GLN A 321 -4.50 29.04 25.08
C GLN A 321 -5.40 30.07 24.36
N PRO A 322 -5.68 31.24 24.97
CA PRO A 322 -6.32 32.35 24.27
C PRO A 322 -5.51 32.82 23.05
N VAL A 323 -6.14 33.57 22.15
CA VAL A 323 -5.46 34.17 20.98
C VAL A 323 -4.23 34.97 21.45
N SER A 324 -3.06 34.54 20.99
CA SER A 324 -1.79 35.22 21.24
C SER A 324 -1.45 36.20 20.11
N ALA A 325 -0.53 37.12 20.34
CA ALA A 325 -0.07 38.06 19.31
C ALA A 325 0.74 37.39 18.17
N ARG A 326 0.87 36.06 18.19
CA ARG A 326 1.67 35.27 17.24
C ARG A 326 0.95 34.97 15.92
N PHE A 327 -0.36 35.16 15.86
CA PHE A 327 -1.14 34.97 14.63
C PHE A 327 -2.31 35.95 14.56
N THR A 328 -2.87 36.12 13.38
CA THR A 328 -4.10 36.88 13.17
C THR A 328 -5.10 36.08 12.37
N VAL A 329 -6.37 36.18 12.74
CA VAL A 329 -7.49 35.65 11.96
C VAL A 329 -8.42 36.80 11.63
N LYS A 330 -8.73 36.98 10.35
CA LYS A 330 -9.60 38.07 9.87
C LYS A 330 -10.53 37.60 8.76
N ARG A 331 -11.74 38.13 8.74
CA ARG A 331 -12.65 37.98 7.61
C ARG A 331 -12.31 39.03 6.56
N VAL A 332 -11.90 38.57 5.37
CA VAL A 332 -11.43 39.43 4.26
C VAL A 332 -12.25 39.17 3.01
N LYS A 333 -12.22 40.09 2.03
CA LYS A 333 -12.92 39.91 0.75
C LYS A 333 -12.13 39.03 -0.21
N GLY A 334 -12.83 38.31 -1.08
CA GLY A 334 -12.24 37.45 -2.12
C GLY A 334 -12.53 35.97 -1.95
N GLY A 335 -13.65 35.63 -1.28
CA GLY A 335 -14.11 34.25 -1.13
C GLY A 335 -14.63 33.62 -2.43
N VAL A 336 -14.76 32.29 -2.40
CA VAL A 336 -15.36 31.43 -3.43
C VAL A 336 -16.86 31.22 -3.16
N ALA A 337 -17.27 31.15 -1.89
CA ALA A 337 -18.64 30.92 -1.45
C ALA A 337 -19.37 32.22 -1.06
N GLY A 338 -19.26 33.24 -1.92
CA GLY A 338 -19.78 34.58 -1.65
C GLY A 338 -18.70 35.63 -1.89
N ASP A 339 -18.70 36.67 -1.06
CA ASP A 339 -17.76 37.79 -1.15
C ASP A 339 -16.60 37.66 -0.15
N TRP A 340 -16.71 36.84 0.90
CA TRP A 340 -15.83 36.84 2.06
C TRP A 340 -15.23 35.48 2.37
N CYS A 341 -14.01 35.49 2.89
CA CYS A 341 -13.32 34.29 3.39
C CYS A 341 -12.62 34.58 4.72
N LEU A 342 -12.14 33.54 5.40
CA LEU A 342 -11.39 33.65 6.65
C LEU A 342 -9.89 33.48 6.39
N GLU A 343 -9.13 34.57 6.56
CA GLU A 343 -7.68 34.61 6.45
C GLU A 343 -7.03 34.32 7.81
N LEU A 344 -6.15 33.33 7.85
CA LEU A 344 -5.24 33.03 8.95
C LEU A 344 -3.82 33.40 8.51
N ASN A 345 -3.21 34.36 9.19
CA ASN A 345 -1.83 34.80 8.94
C ASN A 345 -0.96 34.52 10.16
N VAL A 346 0.09 33.72 9.96
CA VAL A 346 1.11 33.37 10.94
C VAL A 346 2.45 33.92 10.44
N PRO A 347 2.95 35.05 10.98
CA PRO A 347 4.20 35.65 10.55
C PRO A 347 5.41 34.74 10.78
N ASP A 348 6.38 34.76 9.87
CA ASP A 348 7.68 34.14 10.10
C ASP A 348 8.58 35.06 10.93
N ASN A 349 8.66 34.79 12.23
CA ASN A 349 9.50 35.50 13.19
C ASN A 349 10.61 34.61 13.79
N GLY A 350 10.81 33.41 13.25
CA GLY A 350 11.79 32.43 13.75
C GLY A 350 11.38 31.66 15.02
N GLU A 351 10.16 31.84 15.55
CA GLU A 351 9.62 31.04 16.65
C GLU A 351 8.75 29.88 16.13
N ALA A 352 8.85 28.71 16.76
CA ALA A 352 7.91 27.61 16.49
C ALA A 352 6.50 27.99 16.97
N VAL A 353 5.50 27.76 16.12
CA VAL A 353 4.09 28.07 16.42
C VAL A 353 3.33 26.77 16.64
N GLY A 354 2.51 26.72 17.70
CA GLY A 354 1.58 25.60 17.92
C GLY A 354 0.44 25.61 16.88
N TRP A 355 -0.55 24.73 17.05
CA TRP A 355 -1.74 24.76 16.19
C TRP A 355 -2.61 25.98 16.50
N VAL A 356 -2.65 26.92 15.55
CA VAL A 356 -3.39 28.18 15.64
C VAL A 356 -4.45 28.29 14.55
N GLY A 357 -5.56 28.95 14.84
CA GLY A 357 -6.63 29.18 13.86
C GLY A 357 -8.02 29.02 14.47
N SER A 358 -9.00 28.78 13.61
CA SER A 358 -10.42 28.74 13.99
C SER A 358 -10.94 27.33 14.07
N ARG A 359 -11.86 27.07 15.01
CA ARG A 359 -12.43 25.74 15.24
C ARG A 359 -13.93 25.82 15.49
N GLN A 360 -14.67 24.81 15.05
CA GLN A 360 -16.10 24.68 15.33
C GLN A 360 -16.43 23.25 15.73
N SER A 361 -17.02 23.04 16.91
CA SER A 361 -17.53 21.73 17.35
C SER A 361 -18.95 21.54 16.85
N ILE A 362 -19.15 20.55 15.99
CA ILE A 362 -20.43 20.29 15.31
C ILE A 362 -21.00 18.95 15.83
N PRO A 363 -22.25 18.91 16.33
CA PRO A 363 -22.87 17.66 16.79
C PRO A 363 -23.02 16.66 15.64
N VAL A 364 -22.70 15.40 15.91
CA VAL A 364 -22.82 14.30 14.95
C VAL A 364 -23.37 13.05 15.64
N GLN A 365 -23.81 12.10 14.83
CA GLN A 365 -24.19 10.75 15.27
C GLN A 365 -22.97 9.83 15.24
N PRO A 366 -22.85 8.89 16.20
CA PRO A 366 -21.81 7.84 16.17
C PRO A 366 -22.06 6.87 15.01
N GLN A 367 -21.01 6.19 14.55
CA GLN A 367 -21.06 5.19 13.46
C GLN A 367 -21.75 5.68 12.18
N THR A 368 -21.69 6.99 11.94
CA THR A 368 -22.36 7.68 10.84
C THR A 368 -21.33 8.34 9.97
N ARG A 369 -21.61 8.37 8.68
CA ARG A 369 -20.67 8.84 7.67
C ARG A 369 -20.93 10.31 7.33
N TYR A 370 -19.84 11.05 7.16
CA TYR A 370 -19.85 12.48 6.87
C TYR A 370 -18.83 12.83 5.80
N LEU A 371 -19.15 13.80 4.96
CA LEU A 371 -18.21 14.49 4.07
C LEU A 371 -17.82 15.82 4.72
N LEU A 372 -16.52 16.01 4.95
CA LEU A 372 -15.93 17.30 5.30
C LEU A 372 -15.23 17.86 4.07
N GLY A 373 -15.47 19.12 3.74
CA GLY A 373 -14.77 19.81 2.65
C GLY A 373 -14.67 21.32 2.87
N ALA A 374 -13.73 21.95 2.18
CA ALA A 374 -13.53 23.40 2.16
C ALA A 374 -12.69 23.82 0.96
N TYR A 375 -12.71 25.11 0.63
CA TYR A 375 -11.73 25.73 -0.25
C TYR A 375 -10.60 26.35 0.56
N LEU A 376 -9.35 26.10 0.16
CA LEU A 376 -8.16 26.74 0.71
C LEU A 376 -7.37 27.46 -0.38
N SER A 377 -6.87 28.65 -0.09
CA SER A 377 -5.79 29.27 -0.85
C SER A 377 -4.66 29.63 0.09
N SER A 378 -3.45 29.78 -0.45
CA SER A 378 -2.26 30.04 0.35
C SER A 378 -1.34 31.08 -0.26
N GLU A 379 -0.56 31.72 0.61
CA GLU A 379 0.49 32.65 0.22
C GLU A 379 1.71 32.44 1.13
N ALA A 380 2.85 32.11 0.51
CA ALA A 380 4.13 31.90 1.18
C ALA A 380 4.07 30.94 2.40
N LEU A 381 3.29 29.87 2.32
CA LEU A 381 3.29 28.83 3.38
C LEU A 381 4.63 28.09 3.41
N SER A 382 5.21 27.95 4.61
CA SER A 382 6.46 27.18 4.84
C SER A 382 6.27 25.66 4.82
N GLY A 383 5.04 25.18 4.79
CA GLY A 383 4.69 23.77 4.74
C GLY A 383 3.33 23.52 4.07
N ASN A 384 2.73 22.36 4.34
CA ASN A 384 1.42 22.00 3.84
C ASN A 384 0.33 22.31 4.88
N ALA A 385 -0.79 22.90 4.44
CA ALA A 385 -1.98 23.17 5.25
C ALA A 385 -3.21 22.47 4.64
N MET A 386 -4.08 21.96 5.50
CA MET A 386 -5.34 21.31 5.14
C MET A 386 -6.39 21.55 6.22
N VAL A 387 -7.65 21.17 5.99
CA VAL A 387 -8.65 21.16 7.06
C VAL A 387 -8.50 19.87 7.87
N HIS A 388 -8.51 20.01 9.19
CA HIS A 388 -8.45 18.88 10.10
C HIS A 388 -9.80 18.67 10.79
N GLY A 389 -10.06 17.43 11.20
CA GLY A 389 -11.22 17.05 11.98
C GLY A 389 -10.82 16.23 13.19
N HIS A 390 -11.40 16.54 14.35
CA HIS A 390 -11.20 15.80 15.60
C HIS A 390 -12.51 15.15 16.01
N PHE A 391 -12.51 13.84 16.24
CA PHE A 391 -13.66 13.16 16.85
C PHE A 391 -13.63 13.38 18.35
N ARG A 392 -14.73 13.93 18.89
CA ARG A 392 -14.87 14.20 20.32
C ARG A 392 -16.06 13.48 20.92
N GLN A 393 -15.89 13.05 22.16
CA GLN A 393 -16.94 12.45 22.99
C GLN A 393 -17.88 13.53 23.54
N ALA A 394 -18.95 13.10 24.22
CA ALA A 394 -19.96 13.99 24.78
C ALA A 394 -19.42 14.95 25.86
N ASP A 395 -18.36 14.57 26.56
CA ASP A 395 -17.67 15.39 27.57
C ASP A 395 -16.60 16.33 26.97
N GLY A 396 -16.38 16.27 25.65
CA GLY A 396 -15.40 17.06 24.91
C GLY A 396 -14.00 16.45 24.80
N SER A 397 -13.76 15.30 25.45
CA SER A 397 -12.53 14.52 25.28
C SER A 397 -12.42 13.95 23.86
N LEU A 398 -11.22 13.50 23.48
CA LEU A 398 -10.99 12.86 22.18
C LEU A 398 -11.56 11.44 22.18
N SER A 399 -11.95 10.94 21.00
CA SER A 399 -12.35 9.54 20.83
C SER A 399 -11.20 8.59 21.20
N ASP A 400 -11.54 7.47 21.84
CA ASP A 400 -10.58 6.42 22.26
C ASP A 400 -10.10 5.55 21.09
N PHE A 401 -10.68 5.72 19.89
CA PHE A 401 -10.38 4.91 18.71
C PHE A 401 -9.29 5.56 17.84
N SER A 402 -9.69 6.49 16.96
CA SER A 402 -8.80 7.23 16.08
C SER A 402 -9.27 8.69 16.14
N PRO A 403 -8.59 9.56 16.91
CA PRO A 403 -9.17 10.84 17.30
C PRO A 403 -9.09 11.92 16.21
N PHE A 404 -8.28 11.74 15.16
CA PHE A 404 -7.96 12.79 14.19
C PHE A 404 -8.07 12.30 12.74
N PHE A 405 -8.41 13.22 11.84
CA PHE A 405 -8.37 13.02 10.40
C PHE A 405 -8.09 14.35 9.67
N GLY A 406 -7.72 14.29 8.40
CA GLY A 406 -7.44 15.46 7.56
C GLY A 406 -8.06 15.33 6.17
N THR A 407 -8.24 16.48 5.51
CA THR A 407 -8.68 16.57 4.12
C THR A 407 -7.51 16.45 3.13
N SER A 408 -7.81 16.09 1.88
CA SER A 408 -6.83 16.06 0.78
C SER A 408 -7.47 16.60 -0.52
N PRO A 409 -6.70 17.25 -1.41
CA PRO A 409 -5.29 17.67 -1.22
C PRO A 409 -5.17 18.85 -0.25
N GLY A 410 -4.00 19.00 0.39
CA GLY A 410 -3.64 20.22 1.12
C GLY A 410 -2.99 21.27 0.20
N VAL A 411 -2.79 22.49 0.69
CA VAL A 411 -2.10 23.58 -0.03
C VAL A 411 -0.71 23.87 0.55
N SER A 412 0.23 24.32 -0.26
CA SER A 412 1.59 24.72 0.18
C SER A 412 2.16 25.87 -0.65
N GLY A 413 3.15 26.60 -0.11
CA GLY A 413 3.70 27.78 -0.77
C GLY A 413 2.62 28.81 -1.10
N THR A 414 2.59 29.27 -2.36
CA THR A 414 1.54 30.17 -2.87
C THR A 414 0.70 29.42 -3.89
N GLN A 415 -0.59 29.23 -3.58
CA GLN A 415 -1.55 28.51 -4.41
C GLN A 415 -2.91 29.21 -4.41
N ASP A 416 -3.60 29.14 -5.54
CA ASP A 416 -4.97 29.63 -5.68
C ASP A 416 -5.96 28.66 -5.00
N TRP A 417 -7.23 29.06 -4.95
CA TRP A 417 -8.31 28.29 -4.33
C TRP A 417 -8.36 26.84 -4.81
N THR A 418 -8.13 25.93 -3.87
CA THR A 418 -8.13 24.49 -4.05
C THR A 418 -9.19 23.88 -3.15
N PHE A 419 -10.09 23.08 -3.72
CA PHE A 419 -11.06 22.33 -2.91
C PHE A 419 -10.35 21.14 -2.27
N THR A 420 -10.52 20.98 -0.96
CA THR A 420 -10.02 19.86 -0.18
C THR A 420 -11.20 19.12 0.43
N SER A 421 -11.15 17.80 0.51
CA SER A 421 -12.20 17.04 1.18
C SER A 421 -11.74 15.71 1.76
N THR A 422 -12.59 15.13 2.59
CA THR A 422 -12.45 13.76 3.10
C THR A 422 -13.80 13.22 3.53
N GLN A 423 -13.98 11.92 3.41
CA GLN A 423 -15.17 11.22 3.86
C GLN A 423 -14.80 10.31 5.03
N VAL A 424 -15.48 10.47 6.15
CA VAL A 424 -15.17 9.77 7.40
C VAL A 424 -16.39 9.08 7.97
N THR A 425 -16.17 8.04 8.78
CA THR A 425 -17.21 7.42 9.60
C THR A 425 -16.88 7.69 11.06
N THR A 426 -17.81 8.26 11.81
CA THR A 426 -17.60 8.62 13.21
C THR A 426 -17.40 7.37 14.07
N PRO A 427 -16.48 7.40 15.05
CA PRO A 427 -16.33 6.34 16.04
C PRO A 427 -17.61 6.09 16.87
N PRO A 428 -17.77 4.91 17.50
CA PRO A 428 -18.93 4.60 18.34
C PRO A 428 -19.13 5.52 19.55
N ASP A 429 -18.06 6.13 20.06
CA ASP A 429 -18.04 7.04 21.21
C ASP A 429 -18.14 8.53 20.79
N CYS A 430 -18.23 8.81 19.50
CA CYS A 430 -18.20 10.18 18.97
C CYS A 430 -19.56 10.87 19.08
N ALA A 431 -19.56 12.06 19.68
CA ALA A 431 -20.71 12.97 19.76
C ALA A 431 -20.53 14.26 18.95
N PHE A 432 -19.28 14.66 18.68
CA PHE A 432 -18.96 15.85 17.90
C PHE A 432 -17.81 15.61 16.93
N ILE A 433 -17.90 16.20 15.74
CA ILE A 433 -16.73 16.49 14.91
C ILE A 433 -16.34 17.93 15.18
N GLN A 434 -15.14 18.16 15.71
CA GLN A 434 -14.56 19.49 15.74
C GLN A 434 -13.78 19.72 14.45
N VAL A 435 -14.23 20.69 13.64
CA VAL A 435 -13.58 21.09 12.39
C VAL A 435 -12.56 22.18 12.68
N HIS A 436 -11.35 22.04 12.12
CA HIS A 436 -10.19 22.87 12.38
C HIS A 436 -9.71 23.55 11.09
N LEU A 437 -9.85 24.87 11.05
CA LEU A 437 -9.25 25.78 10.06
C LEU A 437 -7.96 26.34 10.68
N THR A 438 -7.00 25.45 10.90
CA THR A 438 -5.80 25.71 11.70
C THR A 438 -4.53 25.28 10.98
N MET A 439 -3.39 25.88 11.33
CA MET A 439 -2.07 25.45 10.89
C MET A 439 -1.03 25.63 12.00
N ASN A 440 0.09 24.91 11.91
CA ASN A 440 1.26 25.02 12.78
C ASN A 440 2.52 25.43 12.01
N ILE A 441 2.31 26.13 10.89
CA ILE A 441 3.34 26.61 9.98
C ILE A 441 3.16 28.12 9.77
N THR A 442 4.17 28.75 9.19
CA THR A 442 4.17 30.19 8.87
C THR A 442 3.62 30.45 7.46
N GLY A 443 3.13 31.67 7.22
CA GLY A 443 2.53 32.13 5.97
C GLY A 443 1.05 32.50 6.13
N ILE A 444 0.33 32.58 5.02
CA ILE A 444 -1.10 32.92 5.00
C ILE A 444 -1.90 31.76 4.40
N ALA A 445 -2.94 31.34 5.12
CA ALA A 445 -3.96 30.41 4.62
C ALA A 445 -5.33 31.07 4.67
N ARG A 446 -6.06 31.05 3.56
CA ARG A 446 -7.45 31.54 3.48
C ARG A 446 -8.37 30.36 3.31
N HIS A 447 -9.46 30.34 4.07
CA HIS A 447 -10.46 29.28 4.09
C HIS A 447 -11.80 29.83 3.65
N ASP A 448 -12.54 29.06 2.86
CA ASP A 448 -13.91 29.37 2.48
C ASP A 448 -14.74 28.13 2.14
N GLY A 449 -16.06 28.27 2.05
CA GLY A 449 -16.97 27.21 1.59
C GLY A 449 -16.91 25.94 2.43
N VAL A 450 -16.84 26.07 3.76
CA VAL A 450 -16.69 24.94 4.68
C VAL A 450 -18.01 24.17 4.78
N VAL A 451 -17.97 22.88 4.45
CA VAL A 451 -19.11 21.96 4.52
C VAL A 451 -18.82 20.77 5.42
N LEU A 452 -19.76 20.45 6.31
CA LEU A 452 -19.86 19.17 6.99
C LEU A 452 -21.25 18.59 6.73
N LEU A 453 -21.33 17.57 5.89
CA LEU A 453 -22.57 17.00 5.40
C LEU A 453 -22.68 15.55 5.84
N GLN A 454 -23.82 15.15 6.42
CA GLN A 454 -24.11 13.73 6.59
C GLN A 454 -24.20 13.09 5.21
N ALA A 455 -23.42 12.04 5.00
CA ALA A 455 -23.25 11.42 3.69
C ALA A 455 -23.34 9.91 3.80
N ASP A 456 -23.79 9.27 2.72
CA ASP A 456 -23.59 7.85 2.51
C ASP A 456 -22.94 7.58 1.16
N SER A 457 -22.53 6.33 0.94
CA SER A 457 -21.89 5.92 -0.30
C SER A 457 -22.87 5.17 -1.19
N GLY A 458 -22.85 5.49 -2.48
CA GLY A 458 -23.50 4.66 -3.50
C GLY A 458 -22.52 3.61 -4.06
N GLU A 459 -23.00 2.40 -4.26
CA GLU A 459 -22.27 1.34 -4.96
C GLU A 459 -22.62 1.36 -6.45
N VAL A 460 -21.59 1.46 -7.29
CA VAL A 460 -21.74 1.56 -8.75
C VAL A 460 -21.84 0.17 -9.36
N GLY A 461 -22.99 -0.14 -9.96
CA GLY A 461 -23.19 -1.36 -10.75
C GLY A 461 -22.59 -1.29 -12.16
N GLY A 462 -22.88 -2.29 -12.99
CA GLY A 462 -22.35 -2.40 -14.36
C GLY A 462 -22.84 -1.30 -15.30
N ILE A 463 -22.15 -1.10 -16.41
CA ILE A 463 -22.56 -0.13 -17.44
C ILE A 463 -23.59 -0.77 -18.37
N GLU A 464 -24.74 -0.12 -18.49
CA GLU A 464 -25.83 -0.54 -19.37
C GLU A 464 -25.92 0.39 -20.60
N GLY A 465 -26.33 -0.13 -21.75
CA GLY A 465 -26.50 0.64 -22.99
C GLY A 465 -27.95 0.67 -23.46
N ALA A 466 -28.37 1.79 -24.08
CA ALA A 466 -29.77 2.08 -24.41
C ALA A 466 -30.44 1.07 -25.36
N ASP A 467 -29.65 0.45 -26.24
CA ASP A 467 -30.13 -0.54 -27.20
C ASP A 467 -30.10 -1.99 -26.64
N GLY A 468 -29.78 -2.20 -25.35
CA GLY A 468 -29.84 -3.51 -24.68
C GLY A 468 -28.66 -4.45 -24.99
N GLY A 469 -27.46 -3.89 -25.15
CA GLY A 469 -26.38 -4.58 -25.89
C GLY A 469 -26.53 -4.27 -27.38
N ALA A 470 -25.64 -4.72 -28.25
CA ALA A 470 -25.92 -4.62 -29.69
C ALA A 470 -27.25 -5.35 -30.02
N ASP A 471 -27.96 -4.93 -31.06
CA ASP A 471 -29.10 -5.70 -31.63
C ASP A 471 -28.74 -7.17 -31.94
N GLU A 472 -27.43 -7.48 -32.00
CA GLU A 472 -26.86 -8.79 -32.23
C GLU A 472 -26.77 -9.64 -30.95
N ARG A 473 -27.13 -10.93 -31.04
CA ARG A 473 -27.01 -11.91 -29.94
C ARG A 473 -25.58 -11.99 -29.38
N LEU A 474 -24.59 -11.82 -30.23
CA LEU A 474 -23.16 -11.81 -29.90
C LEU A 474 -22.43 -10.78 -30.76
N SER A 475 -21.72 -9.86 -30.11
CA SER A 475 -20.79 -8.92 -30.75
C SER A 475 -19.36 -9.38 -30.56
N VAL A 476 -18.54 -9.25 -31.60
CA VAL A 476 -17.11 -9.55 -31.55
C VAL A 476 -16.33 -8.45 -32.28
N TRP A 477 -15.27 -7.94 -31.65
CA TRP A 477 -14.40 -6.92 -32.25
C TRP A 477 -12.93 -7.10 -31.81
N PRO A 478 -11.97 -6.79 -32.69
CA PRO A 478 -10.56 -6.77 -32.31
C PRO A 478 -10.26 -5.57 -31.39
N VAL A 479 -9.39 -5.80 -30.41
CA VAL A 479 -8.92 -4.77 -29.48
C VAL A 479 -7.40 -4.76 -29.51
N ASN A 480 -6.79 -3.58 -29.39
CA ASN A 480 -5.34 -3.49 -29.24
C ASN A 480 -4.91 -4.32 -28.01
N PRO A 481 -3.95 -5.26 -28.12
CA PRO A 481 -3.46 -6.08 -27.00
C PRO A 481 -2.97 -5.28 -25.77
N MET A 482 -2.59 -4.01 -25.94
CA MET A 482 -2.20 -3.09 -24.86
C MET A 482 -3.38 -2.52 -24.07
N VAL A 483 -4.62 -2.73 -24.53
CA VAL A 483 -5.84 -2.23 -23.89
C VAL A 483 -6.48 -3.35 -23.10
N LYS A 484 -6.64 -3.15 -21.79
CA LYS A 484 -7.40 -4.03 -20.90
C LYS A 484 -8.88 -4.01 -21.31
N VAL A 485 -9.47 -5.20 -21.48
CA VAL A 485 -10.88 -5.40 -21.85
C VAL A 485 -11.69 -5.77 -20.61
N PHE A 486 -12.50 -4.84 -20.12
CA PHE A 486 -13.33 -5.03 -18.92
C PHE A 486 -14.70 -5.60 -19.27
N HIS A 487 -15.39 -6.20 -18.30
CA HIS A 487 -16.74 -6.75 -18.49
C HIS A 487 -17.77 -5.70 -18.94
N ASP A 488 -17.54 -4.43 -18.57
CA ASP A 488 -18.39 -3.30 -18.95
C ASP A 488 -18.05 -2.70 -20.33
N ASP A 489 -16.97 -3.14 -21.00
CA ASP A 489 -16.59 -2.58 -22.31
C ASP A 489 -17.69 -2.84 -23.36
N TRP A 490 -17.97 -1.84 -24.18
CA TRP A 490 -19.01 -1.90 -25.21
C TRP A 490 -18.42 -2.14 -26.62
N PRO A 491 -19.11 -2.83 -27.53
CA PRO A 491 -18.66 -2.96 -28.92
C PRO A 491 -18.50 -1.58 -29.58
N LEU A 492 -17.33 -1.35 -30.19
CA LEU A 492 -17.11 -0.19 -31.07
C LEU A 492 -17.65 -0.49 -32.46
N ALA A 493 -18.46 0.41 -33.02
CA ALA A 493 -18.99 0.24 -34.37
C ALA A 493 -17.86 0.22 -35.42
N GLY A 494 -17.88 -0.76 -36.33
CA GLY A 494 -17.18 -0.65 -37.62
C GLY A 494 -15.87 -1.42 -37.83
N GLN A 495 -15.41 -2.29 -36.91
CA GLN A 495 -14.26 -3.16 -37.17
C GLN A 495 -14.53 -4.63 -36.83
N ARG A 496 -14.52 -5.49 -37.86
CA ARG A 496 -14.56 -6.96 -37.72
C ARG A 496 -13.31 -7.65 -38.27
N VAL A 497 -12.36 -6.89 -38.83
CA VAL A 497 -11.13 -7.46 -39.44
C VAL A 497 -9.96 -7.19 -38.51
N ALA A 498 -9.31 -8.26 -38.05
CA ALA A 498 -8.04 -8.18 -37.33
C ALA A 498 -6.88 -8.05 -38.32
N LYS A 499 -6.06 -7.01 -38.14
CA LYS A 499 -4.84 -6.78 -38.93
C LYS A 499 -3.64 -6.84 -38.01
N LEU A 500 -2.71 -7.73 -38.35
CA LEU A 500 -1.51 -8.03 -37.57
C LEU A 500 -0.28 -7.87 -38.45
N TYR A 501 0.86 -7.59 -37.83
CA TYR A 501 2.13 -7.43 -38.54
C TYR A 501 3.22 -8.11 -37.73
N ALA A 502 3.99 -8.97 -38.37
CA ALA A 502 5.07 -9.69 -37.71
C ALA A 502 6.27 -9.87 -38.63
N CYS A 503 7.45 -9.90 -38.04
CA CYS A 503 8.65 -10.47 -38.61
C CYS A 503 8.60 -12.00 -38.52
N ARG A 504 9.55 -12.65 -39.18
CA ARG A 504 9.80 -14.09 -38.99
C ARG A 504 10.55 -14.28 -37.67
N ASN A 505 10.30 -15.40 -36.99
CA ASN A 505 10.81 -15.66 -35.63
C ASN A 505 10.28 -14.65 -34.58
N GLU A 506 9.01 -14.26 -34.71
CA GLU A 506 8.29 -13.37 -33.80
C GLU A 506 7.03 -14.07 -33.26
N ARG A 507 6.54 -13.58 -32.12
CA ARG A 507 5.20 -13.86 -31.61
C ARG A 507 4.36 -12.60 -31.68
N GLU A 508 3.18 -12.72 -32.30
CA GLU A 508 2.30 -11.58 -32.53
C GLU A 508 0.92 -11.85 -31.93
N PRO A 509 0.49 -11.09 -30.92
CA PRO A 509 -0.78 -11.32 -30.26
C PRO A 509 -1.97 -10.68 -30.99
N LEU A 510 -3.11 -11.34 -30.90
CA LEU A 510 -4.43 -10.81 -31.24
C LEU A 510 -5.33 -10.89 -30.01
N GLN A 511 -5.93 -9.77 -29.63
CA GLN A 511 -6.98 -9.74 -28.62
C GLN A 511 -8.34 -9.50 -29.29
N LEU A 512 -9.31 -10.35 -28.98
CA LEU A 512 -10.71 -10.19 -29.37
C LEU A 512 -11.56 -9.96 -28.12
N ALA A 513 -12.48 -9.00 -28.18
CA ALA A 513 -13.51 -8.80 -27.16
C ALA A 513 -14.84 -9.34 -27.67
N LEU A 514 -15.55 -10.07 -26.82
CA LEU A 514 -16.80 -10.73 -27.12
C LEU A 514 -17.85 -10.32 -26.09
N ARG A 515 -18.99 -9.82 -26.54
CA ARG A 515 -20.10 -9.43 -25.67
C ARG A 515 -21.39 -10.08 -26.13
N ALA A 516 -22.02 -10.86 -25.25
CA ALA A 516 -23.30 -11.50 -25.53
C ALA A 516 -24.43 -10.76 -24.80
N ASN A 517 -25.58 -10.57 -25.44
CA ASN A 517 -26.75 -9.97 -24.76
C ASN A 517 -27.50 -10.98 -23.87
N ARG A 518 -27.16 -12.26 -23.97
CA ARG A 518 -27.66 -13.36 -23.15
C ARG A 518 -26.50 -14.27 -22.80
N ALA A 519 -26.57 -14.90 -21.62
CA ALA A 519 -25.59 -15.88 -21.22
C ALA A 519 -25.54 -17.00 -22.27
N THR A 520 -24.34 -17.35 -22.72
CA THR A 520 -24.15 -18.37 -23.76
C THR A 520 -22.79 -19.06 -23.61
N THR A 521 -22.68 -20.24 -24.19
CA THR A 521 -21.41 -20.95 -24.33
C THR A 521 -20.91 -20.82 -25.76
N LEU A 522 -19.67 -20.35 -25.91
CA LEU A 522 -18.97 -20.24 -27.18
C LEU A 522 -18.08 -21.47 -27.40
N LEU A 523 -18.05 -21.95 -28.65
CA LEU A 523 -16.99 -22.83 -29.17
C LEU A 523 -16.06 -22.00 -30.05
N VAL A 524 -14.83 -21.81 -29.59
CA VAL A 524 -13.81 -20.97 -30.23
C VAL A 524 -12.81 -21.88 -30.92
N THR A 525 -12.69 -21.74 -32.24
CA THR A 525 -11.78 -22.53 -33.07
C THR A 525 -10.92 -21.59 -33.90
N PRO A 526 -9.68 -21.28 -33.48
CA PRO A 526 -8.77 -20.55 -34.33
C PRO A 526 -8.34 -21.43 -35.52
N THR A 527 -8.24 -20.85 -36.71
CA THR A 527 -7.78 -21.56 -37.91
C THR A 527 -6.35 -21.17 -38.26
N GLY A 528 -5.63 -22.08 -38.92
CA GLY A 528 -4.34 -21.74 -39.53
C GLY A 528 -4.51 -20.69 -40.64
N LEU A 529 -3.45 -19.96 -40.95
CA LEU A 529 -3.48 -18.92 -41.97
C LEU A 529 -2.85 -19.42 -43.27
N THR A 530 -3.43 -19.06 -44.42
CA THR A 530 -2.89 -19.37 -45.75
C THR A 530 -2.32 -18.12 -46.39
N GLY A 531 -1.09 -18.21 -46.90
CA GLY A 531 -0.33 -17.12 -47.48
C GLY A 531 0.17 -17.38 -48.89
N PRO A 532 1.21 -16.64 -49.35
CA PRO A 532 1.63 -16.63 -50.74
C PRO A 532 2.07 -18.00 -51.27
N GLY A 533 1.50 -18.40 -52.40
CA GLY A 533 1.80 -19.70 -53.05
C GLY A 533 1.41 -20.92 -52.22
N GLY A 534 0.40 -20.78 -51.34
CA GLY A 534 -0.12 -21.89 -50.53
C GLY A 534 0.70 -22.19 -49.28
N ALA A 535 1.63 -21.30 -48.89
CA ALA A 535 2.31 -21.40 -47.60
C ALA A 535 1.29 -21.31 -46.45
N THR A 536 1.51 -22.04 -45.37
CA THR A 536 0.60 -22.09 -44.22
C THR A 536 1.30 -21.68 -42.94
N LEU A 537 0.56 -21.04 -42.04
CA LEU A 537 0.90 -20.88 -40.62
C LEU A 537 -0.09 -21.68 -39.80
N ASP A 538 0.39 -22.29 -38.73
CA ASP A 538 -0.45 -23.06 -37.81
C ASP A 538 -1.48 -22.17 -37.10
N ALA A 539 -2.51 -22.80 -36.54
CA ALA A 539 -3.48 -22.08 -35.72
C ALA A 539 -2.79 -21.54 -34.45
N PRO A 540 -3.10 -20.30 -34.03
CA PRO A 540 -2.52 -19.70 -32.83
C PRO A 540 -2.94 -20.44 -31.57
N ALA A 541 -2.11 -20.36 -30.53
CA ALA A 541 -2.52 -20.72 -29.17
C ALA A 541 -3.62 -19.75 -28.71
N ALA A 542 -4.61 -20.25 -27.97
CA ALA A 542 -5.75 -19.46 -27.54
C ALA A 542 -5.89 -19.47 -26.01
N TYR A 543 -6.23 -18.31 -25.46
CA TYR A 543 -6.34 -18.09 -24.02
C TYR A 543 -7.60 -17.29 -23.72
N GLN A 544 -8.26 -17.63 -22.62
CA GLN A 544 -9.26 -16.78 -22.00
C GLN A 544 -8.55 -15.78 -21.10
N VAL A 545 -8.85 -14.48 -21.26
CA VAL A 545 -8.36 -13.46 -20.31
C VAL A 545 -9.25 -13.53 -19.08
N GLY A 546 -8.70 -14.06 -17.98
CA GLY A 546 -9.39 -14.10 -16.69
C GLY A 546 -9.30 -12.76 -15.96
N THR A 547 -10.01 -12.65 -14.84
CA THR A 547 -9.99 -11.46 -13.99
C THR A 547 -9.45 -11.74 -12.59
N VAL A 548 -8.85 -10.72 -11.99
CA VAL A 548 -8.42 -10.71 -10.60
C VAL A 548 -9.17 -9.61 -9.85
N PRO A 549 -9.65 -9.87 -8.61
CA PRO A 549 -10.26 -8.84 -7.80
C PRO A 549 -9.19 -7.88 -7.27
N ILE A 550 -9.36 -6.60 -7.55
CA ILE A 550 -8.67 -5.50 -6.88
C ILE A 550 -9.65 -4.91 -5.87
N ASP A 551 -9.30 -4.99 -4.59
CA ASP A 551 -10.13 -4.51 -3.49
C ASP A 551 -9.95 -3.00 -3.24
N PHE A 552 -8.78 -2.44 -3.58
CA PHE A 552 -8.52 -1.02 -3.46
C PHE A 552 -7.42 -0.55 -4.44
N PRO A 553 -7.56 0.62 -5.08
CA PRO A 553 -6.55 1.17 -6.01
C PRO A 553 -5.37 1.80 -5.26
N ILE A 554 -4.57 0.99 -4.59
CA ILE A 554 -3.36 1.44 -3.88
C ILE A 554 -2.17 1.43 -4.84
N GLY A 555 -1.22 2.34 -4.61
CA GLY A 555 0.18 2.13 -4.98
C GLY A 555 0.92 1.38 -3.87
N TYR A 556 2.21 1.63 -3.67
CA TYR A 556 2.94 1.13 -2.50
C TYR A 556 2.29 1.57 -1.18
N ALA A 557 1.98 0.60 -0.31
CA ALA A 557 1.56 0.87 1.06
C ALA A 557 2.33 -0.01 2.05
N SER A 558 2.86 0.62 3.10
CA SER A 558 3.47 -0.08 4.23
C SER A 558 2.68 0.23 5.51
N SER A 559 2.42 -0.79 6.32
CA SER A 559 1.80 -0.63 7.64
C SER A 559 2.63 -1.38 8.69
N THR A 560 2.98 -0.69 9.77
CA THR A 560 3.66 -1.28 10.94
C THR A 560 2.69 -2.03 11.84
N GLN A 561 1.38 -2.01 11.54
CA GLN A 561 0.39 -2.74 12.32
C GLN A 561 0.62 -4.27 12.24
N PRO A 562 0.15 -5.05 13.22
CA PRO A 562 0.22 -6.51 13.19
C PRO A 562 -0.38 -7.08 11.89
N ALA A 563 0.10 -8.24 11.42
CA ALA A 563 -0.27 -8.80 10.12
C ALA A 563 -1.79 -8.92 9.87
N TYR A 564 -2.58 -9.15 10.92
CA TYR A 564 -4.04 -9.25 10.84
C TYR A 564 -4.76 -7.89 10.73
N HIS A 565 -4.04 -6.77 10.87
CA HIS A 565 -4.49 -5.41 10.60
C HIS A 565 -3.90 -4.83 9.30
N ARG A 566 -2.92 -5.51 8.68
CA ARG A 566 -2.39 -5.10 7.38
C ARG A 566 -3.49 -5.36 6.33
N LEU A 567 -3.51 -4.55 5.26
CA LEU A 567 -4.54 -4.50 4.19
C LEU A 567 -5.72 -3.53 4.40
N LYS A 568 -5.62 -2.48 5.22
CA LYS A 568 -6.55 -1.34 5.14
C LYS A 568 -5.88 -0.12 4.53
N PRO A 569 -5.81 0.00 3.20
CA PRO A 569 -5.35 1.23 2.56
C PRO A 569 -6.23 2.41 2.96
N THR A 570 -5.62 3.58 3.11
CA THR A 570 -6.30 4.81 3.53
C THR A 570 -6.44 5.81 2.39
N HIS A 571 -5.63 5.72 1.34
CA HIS A 571 -5.66 6.62 0.19
C HIS A 571 -5.32 5.86 -1.11
N PRO A 572 -5.94 6.22 -2.24
CA PRO A 572 -5.59 5.66 -3.54
C PRO A 572 -4.19 6.12 -3.94
N GLY A 573 -3.40 5.24 -4.56
CA GLY A 573 -2.04 5.54 -5.04
C GLY A 573 -1.89 5.41 -6.56
N SER A 574 -2.96 5.06 -7.27
CA SER A 574 -3.01 4.99 -8.73
C SER A 574 -4.32 5.56 -9.25
N ASP A 575 -4.40 5.73 -10.56
CA ASP A 575 -5.64 6.02 -11.29
C ASP A 575 -6.48 4.76 -11.56
N GLY A 576 -6.23 3.67 -10.82
CA GLY A 576 -7.05 2.45 -10.86
C GLY A 576 -8.37 2.59 -10.08
N TRP A 577 -9.12 1.50 -10.01
CA TRP A 577 -10.34 1.39 -9.21
C TRP A 577 -10.47 -0.01 -8.60
N ALA A 578 -11.26 -0.13 -7.54
CA ALA A 578 -11.64 -1.44 -7.00
C ALA A 578 -12.61 -2.15 -7.95
N GLY A 579 -12.37 -3.43 -8.24
CA GLY A 579 -13.20 -4.22 -9.14
C GLY A 579 -12.47 -5.42 -9.74
N GLN A 580 -13.09 -6.06 -10.73
CA GLN A 580 -12.49 -7.15 -11.49
C GLN A 580 -11.57 -6.59 -12.59
N TRP A 581 -10.28 -6.91 -12.55
CA TRP A 581 -9.29 -6.46 -13.53
C TRP A 581 -8.86 -7.63 -14.43
N PRO A 582 -8.92 -7.48 -15.77
CA PRO A 582 -8.53 -8.53 -16.70
C PRO A 582 -7.00 -8.68 -16.71
N ASP A 583 -6.47 -9.85 -16.37
CA ASP A 583 -5.02 -10.01 -16.23
C ASP A 583 -4.49 -11.39 -16.62
N PRO A 584 -4.86 -12.51 -15.97
CA PRO A 584 -4.29 -13.81 -16.29
C PRO A 584 -4.72 -14.32 -17.67
N LEU A 585 -3.76 -14.86 -18.44
CA LEU A 585 -4.02 -15.60 -19.66
C LEU A 585 -4.22 -17.09 -19.36
N ILE A 586 -5.47 -17.54 -19.32
CA ILE A 586 -5.84 -18.92 -19.00
C ILE A 586 -5.88 -19.73 -20.30
N ALA A 587 -4.98 -20.70 -20.45
CA ALA A 587 -4.90 -21.52 -21.66
C ALA A 587 -6.21 -22.29 -21.92
N LEU A 588 -6.71 -22.20 -23.15
CA LEU A 588 -7.90 -22.94 -23.58
C LEU A 588 -7.52 -24.38 -23.96
N HIS A 589 -7.62 -25.30 -23.01
CA HIS A 589 -7.46 -26.74 -23.27
C HIS A 589 -8.69 -27.38 -23.94
N THR A 590 -9.82 -26.67 -23.92
CA THR A 590 -11.04 -27.03 -24.64
C THR A 590 -11.49 -25.81 -25.44
N PRO A 591 -12.23 -25.97 -26.55
CA PRO A 591 -12.72 -24.82 -27.32
C PRO A 591 -13.83 -24.03 -26.60
N ARG A 592 -14.22 -24.43 -25.39
CA ARG A 592 -15.41 -23.91 -24.70
C ARG A 592 -15.07 -22.67 -23.88
N VAL A 593 -15.83 -21.59 -24.06
CA VAL A 593 -15.79 -20.38 -23.22
C VAL A 593 -17.20 -19.98 -22.85
N ASP A 594 -17.49 -19.84 -21.55
CA ASP A 594 -18.78 -19.35 -21.07
C ASP A 594 -18.74 -17.81 -20.99
N VAL A 595 -19.74 -17.15 -21.56
CA VAL A 595 -19.86 -15.68 -21.60
C VAL A 595 -21.16 -15.28 -20.90
N PRO A 596 -21.10 -14.51 -19.80
CA PRO A 596 -22.29 -14.01 -19.12
C PRO A 596 -23.12 -13.07 -19.99
N ALA A 597 -24.40 -12.91 -19.63
CA ALA A 597 -25.28 -11.94 -20.28
C ALA A 597 -24.79 -10.52 -19.99
N GLU A 598 -24.74 -9.67 -21.01
CA GLU A 598 -24.41 -8.24 -20.88
C GLU A 598 -23.03 -7.99 -20.26
N GLU A 599 -22.10 -8.94 -20.45
CA GLU A 599 -20.70 -8.80 -20.06
C GLU A 599 -19.78 -9.07 -21.26
N THR A 600 -18.61 -8.45 -21.21
CA THR A 600 -17.57 -8.61 -22.22
C THR A 600 -16.48 -9.54 -21.71
N GLN A 601 -16.20 -10.60 -22.48
CA GLN A 601 -15.11 -11.55 -22.27
C GLN A 601 -14.05 -11.33 -23.34
N ALA A 602 -12.79 -11.18 -22.92
CA ALA A 602 -11.66 -11.08 -23.84
C ALA A 602 -11.03 -12.46 -24.09
N LEU A 603 -10.62 -12.69 -25.33
CA LEU A 603 -9.83 -13.84 -25.76
C LEU A 603 -8.52 -13.34 -26.35
N TRP A 604 -7.44 -14.02 -26.01
CA TRP A 604 -6.10 -13.75 -26.49
C TRP A 604 -5.64 -14.89 -27.39
N PHE A 605 -5.07 -14.56 -28.54
CA PHE A 605 -4.50 -15.50 -29.49
C PHE A 605 -3.05 -15.14 -29.73
N ASP A 606 -2.15 -16.10 -29.64
CA ASP A 606 -0.72 -15.88 -29.83
C ASP A 606 -0.24 -16.61 -31.09
N PHE A 607 0.14 -15.84 -32.12
CA PHE A 607 0.64 -16.38 -33.39
C PHE A 607 2.15 -16.52 -33.34
N THR A 608 2.66 -17.75 -33.46
CA THR A 608 4.09 -18.01 -33.61
C THR A 608 4.48 -18.03 -35.10
N ILE A 609 5.42 -17.16 -35.50
CA ILE A 609 5.83 -17.03 -36.90
C ILE A 609 7.16 -17.77 -37.13
N PRO A 610 7.19 -18.85 -37.92
CA PRO A 610 8.42 -19.58 -38.21
C PRO A 610 9.50 -18.70 -38.85
N THR A 611 10.77 -18.97 -38.54
CA THR A 611 11.95 -18.29 -39.11
C THR A 611 11.98 -18.37 -40.65
N ASP A 612 11.48 -19.46 -41.21
CA ASP A 612 11.42 -19.73 -42.65
C ASP A 612 10.07 -19.39 -43.30
N ALA A 613 9.12 -18.81 -42.56
CA ALA A 613 7.84 -18.41 -43.10
C ALA A 613 8.00 -17.54 -44.35
N ARG A 614 7.22 -17.81 -45.40
CA ARG A 614 7.32 -17.04 -46.64
C ARG A 614 6.82 -15.61 -46.41
N PRO A 615 7.57 -14.54 -46.76
CA PRO A 615 7.08 -13.18 -46.60
C PRO A 615 5.84 -12.89 -47.45
N GLY A 616 4.94 -12.08 -46.90
CA GLY A 616 3.71 -11.63 -47.54
C GLY A 616 2.49 -11.75 -46.64
N GLU A 617 1.31 -11.61 -47.25
CA GLU A 617 0.04 -11.56 -46.53
C GLU A 617 -0.54 -12.97 -46.37
N TYR A 618 -0.85 -13.32 -45.12
CA TYR A 618 -1.55 -14.55 -44.73
C TYR A 618 -2.98 -14.21 -44.30
N ARG A 619 -3.92 -15.08 -44.68
CA ARG A 619 -5.35 -14.90 -44.43
C ARG A 619 -5.94 -16.15 -43.80
N GLY A 620 -6.80 -15.95 -42.82
CA GLY A 620 -7.58 -16.99 -42.17
C GLY A 620 -8.65 -16.34 -41.30
N ALA A 621 -9.10 -17.05 -40.27
CA ALA A 621 -10.12 -16.53 -39.37
C ALA A 621 -10.07 -17.16 -37.97
N VAL A 622 -10.76 -16.50 -37.05
CA VAL A 622 -11.22 -17.12 -35.80
C VAL A 622 -12.71 -17.42 -35.98
N ASP A 623 -13.06 -18.70 -35.91
CA ASP A 623 -14.45 -19.15 -35.96
C ASP A 623 -15.00 -19.29 -34.54
N ILE A 624 -16.16 -18.70 -34.31
CA ILE A 624 -16.86 -18.67 -33.04
C ILE A 624 -18.27 -19.21 -33.29
N ASP A 625 -18.63 -20.28 -32.60
CA ASP A 625 -19.98 -20.86 -32.63
C ASP A 625 -20.65 -20.63 -31.27
N ALA A 626 -21.73 -19.84 -31.28
CA ALA A 626 -22.58 -19.57 -30.14
C ALA A 626 -23.86 -20.39 -30.26
N GLU A 627 -23.84 -21.62 -29.77
CA GLU A 627 -25.00 -22.53 -29.78
C GLU A 627 -25.66 -22.69 -31.17
N GLY A 628 -24.85 -22.83 -32.21
CA GLY A 628 -25.26 -22.99 -33.61
C GLY A 628 -25.24 -21.70 -34.43
N GLU A 629 -25.07 -20.54 -33.81
CA GLU A 629 -24.86 -19.27 -34.50
C GLU A 629 -23.36 -19.05 -34.76
N LYS A 630 -22.97 -19.01 -36.03
CA LYS A 630 -21.56 -18.91 -36.42
C LYS A 630 -21.17 -17.47 -36.74
N LEU A 631 -20.12 -17.01 -36.08
CA LEU A 631 -19.43 -15.75 -36.33
C LEU A 631 -18.00 -16.05 -36.74
N THR A 632 -17.55 -15.40 -37.80
CA THR A 632 -16.19 -15.54 -38.32
C THR A 632 -15.53 -14.17 -38.26
N VAL A 633 -14.39 -14.08 -37.58
CA VAL A 633 -13.56 -12.87 -37.53
C VAL A 633 -12.38 -13.05 -38.49
N PRO A 634 -12.37 -12.34 -39.64
CA PRO A 634 -11.26 -12.45 -40.58
C PRO A 634 -9.96 -11.93 -39.97
N VAL A 635 -8.90 -12.72 -40.09
CA VAL A 635 -7.55 -12.37 -39.66
C VAL A 635 -6.67 -12.17 -40.90
N THR A 636 -5.98 -11.04 -40.96
CA THR A 636 -4.93 -10.78 -41.94
C THR A 636 -3.63 -10.51 -41.20
N LEU A 637 -2.62 -11.33 -41.43
CA LEU A 637 -1.28 -11.19 -40.87
C LEU A 637 -0.29 -10.91 -41.99
N THR A 638 0.43 -9.81 -41.91
CA THR A 638 1.52 -9.52 -42.85
C THR A 638 2.85 -9.97 -42.26
N VAL A 639 3.48 -10.98 -42.88
CA VAL A 639 4.83 -11.42 -42.54
C VAL A 639 5.84 -10.62 -43.34
N TRP A 640 6.66 -9.83 -42.65
CA TRP A 640 7.71 -9.02 -43.26
C TRP A 640 8.92 -9.88 -43.70
N PRO A 641 9.70 -9.42 -44.70
CA PRO A 641 10.88 -10.14 -45.18
C PRO A 641 12.09 -10.05 -44.22
N HIS A 642 11.85 -9.72 -42.95
CA HIS A 642 12.87 -9.66 -41.90
C HIS A 642 12.75 -10.88 -40.97
N VAL A 643 13.89 -11.36 -40.46
CA VAL A 643 13.95 -12.41 -39.44
C VAL A 643 14.45 -11.74 -38.19
N LEU A 644 13.70 -11.81 -37.09
CA LEU A 644 14.25 -11.42 -35.81
C LEU A 644 15.33 -12.44 -35.42
N PRO A 645 16.50 -11.98 -34.96
CA PRO A 645 17.58 -12.89 -34.61
C PRO A 645 17.12 -13.86 -33.51
N GLU A 646 17.68 -15.06 -33.53
CA GLU A 646 17.45 -16.06 -32.50
C GLU A 646 17.96 -15.58 -31.13
N ARG A 647 19.07 -14.84 -31.11
CA ARG A 647 19.55 -14.10 -29.95
C ARG A 647 19.16 -12.63 -30.06
N LYS A 648 18.29 -12.12 -29.19
CA LYS A 648 17.93 -10.70 -29.18
C LYS A 648 19.04 -9.83 -28.59
N HIS A 649 19.05 -8.56 -28.99
CA HIS A 649 20.02 -7.57 -28.51
C HIS A 649 19.43 -6.63 -27.44
N CYS A 650 18.10 -6.56 -27.30
CA CYS A 650 17.45 -5.84 -26.21
C CYS A 650 17.57 -6.68 -24.94
N LYS A 651 18.23 -6.14 -23.90
CA LYS A 651 18.35 -6.82 -22.62
C LYS A 651 17.11 -6.53 -21.78
N SER A 652 16.43 -7.58 -21.35
CA SER A 652 15.29 -7.53 -20.44
C SER A 652 15.47 -8.63 -19.40
N ILE A 653 15.33 -8.28 -18.13
CA ILE A 653 15.38 -9.20 -17.00
C ILE A 653 14.05 -9.11 -16.28
N TYR A 654 13.46 -10.26 -15.97
CA TYR A 654 12.29 -10.37 -15.11
C TYR A 654 12.69 -11.05 -13.80
N ASP A 655 12.57 -10.30 -12.70
CA ASP A 655 12.83 -10.80 -11.36
C ASP A 655 11.61 -11.52 -10.79
N LEU A 656 11.79 -12.78 -10.39
CA LEU A 656 10.78 -13.55 -9.69
C LEU A 656 11.19 -13.75 -8.23
N ARG A 657 10.46 -13.13 -7.31
CA ARG A 657 10.64 -13.37 -5.89
C ARG A 657 9.83 -14.62 -5.49
N SER A 658 10.51 -15.66 -5.04
CA SER A 658 9.92 -16.89 -4.48
C SER A 658 10.56 -17.16 -3.12
N GLY A 659 9.78 -17.55 -2.10
CA GLY A 659 10.29 -17.70 -0.75
C GLY A 659 9.31 -18.37 0.24
N PRO A 660 9.69 -18.48 1.52
CA PRO A 660 8.86 -19.10 2.55
C PRO A 660 7.47 -18.46 2.62
N GLY A 661 6.42 -19.27 2.47
CA GLY A 661 5.01 -18.81 2.46
C GLY A 661 4.43 -18.55 1.06
N TRP A 662 5.27 -18.45 0.02
CA TRP A 662 4.86 -18.34 -1.37
C TRP A 662 5.95 -18.94 -2.29
N ASP A 663 6.04 -20.27 -2.31
CA ASP A 663 6.94 -20.99 -3.21
C ASP A 663 6.20 -21.33 -4.50
N LEU A 664 6.59 -20.67 -5.59
CA LEU A 664 6.07 -20.93 -6.95
C LEU A 664 6.62 -22.22 -7.56
N PHE A 665 7.66 -22.82 -6.95
CA PHE A 665 8.29 -24.05 -7.40
C PHE A 665 8.26 -25.15 -6.32
N PRO A 666 7.07 -25.53 -5.79
CA PRO A 666 6.96 -26.43 -4.64
C PRO A 666 7.12 -27.92 -5.01
N GLY A 667 7.31 -28.25 -6.29
CA GLY A 667 7.37 -29.64 -6.77
C GLY A 667 8.66 -30.37 -6.36
N ASP A 668 8.60 -31.71 -6.44
CA ASP A 668 9.71 -32.60 -6.06
C ASP A 668 10.98 -32.39 -6.89
N ASP A 669 10.85 -31.85 -8.11
CA ASP A 669 11.96 -31.48 -9.01
C ASP A 669 11.96 -29.97 -9.29
N ARG A 670 12.55 -29.22 -8.35
CA ARG A 670 12.65 -27.77 -8.44
C ARG A 670 13.43 -27.30 -9.68
N GLN A 671 14.47 -28.03 -10.09
CA GLN A 671 15.28 -27.65 -11.25
C GLN A 671 14.44 -27.72 -12.53
N ALA A 672 13.67 -28.79 -12.72
CA ALA A 672 12.77 -28.92 -13.87
C ALA A 672 11.69 -27.83 -13.91
N MET A 673 11.15 -27.42 -12.75
CA MET A 673 10.19 -26.32 -12.68
C MET A 673 10.80 -24.96 -13.02
N VAL A 674 12.03 -24.71 -12.60
CA VAL A 674 12.73 -23.48 -12.97
C VAL A 674 13.10 -23.48 -14.46
N GLU A 675 13.55 -24.61 -15.02
CA GLU A 675 13.82 -24.74 -16.46
C GLU A 675 12.57 -24.52 -17.32
N SER A 676 11.38 -24.95 -16.86
CA SER A 676 10.13 -24.67 -17.58
C SER A 676 9.77 -23.19 -17.56
N TRP A 677 10.07 -22.48 -16.46
CA TRP A 677 9.93 -21.03 -16.39
C TRP A 677 10.92 -20.30 -17.31
N TYR A 678 12.17 -20.75 -17.41
CA TYR A 678 13.11 -20.19 -18.38
C TYR A 678 12.62 -20.33 -19.82
N ARG A 679 12.07 -21.52 -20.16
CA ARG A 679 11.48 -21.77 -21.48
C ARG A 679 10.33 -20.80 -21.75
N PHE A 680 9.43 -20.64 -20.79
CA PHE A 680 8.34 -19.67 -20.89
C PHE A 680 8.85 -18.23 -21.13
N LEU A 681 9.83 -17.74 -20.37
CA LEU A 681 10.36 -16.39 -20.56
C LEU A 681 11.06 -16.22 -21.92
N SER A 682 11.81 -17.24 -22.35
CA SER A 682 12.51 -17.21 -23.64
C SER A 682 11.58 -17.11 -24.85
N GLU A 683 10.33 -17.60 -24.72
CA GLU A 683 9.32 -17.46 -25.77
C GLU A 683 8.95 -15.98 -26.04
N TYR A 684 9.20 -15.10 -25.06
CA TYR A 684 8.91 -13.66 -25.11
C TYR A 684 10.19 -12.81 -25.05
N ASP A 685 11.36 -13.41 -25.29
CA ASP A 685 12.66 -12.74 -25.29
C ASP A 685 13.04 -12.07 -23.96
N VAL A 686 12.53 -12.60 -22.86
CA VAL A 686 12.81 -12.14 -21.51
C VAL A 686 13.84 -13.05 -20.86
N SER A 687 14.84 -12.49 -20.20
CA SER A 687 15.79 -13.27 -19.40
C SER A 687 15.31 -13.36 -17.93
N PRO A 688 15.54 -14.47 -17.22
CA PRO A 688 15.24 -14.58 -15.81
C PRO A 688 16.26 -13.81 -14.98
N GLY A 689 15.82 -13.18 -13.88
CA GLY A 689 16.71 -12.58 -12.89
C GLY A 689 17.30 -13.58 -11.89
N LEU A 690 16.75 -14.80 -11.84
CA LEU A 690 17.19 -15.90 -11.00
C LEU A 690 17.86 -16.98 -11.86
N ILE A 691 19.06 -17.43 -11.45
CA ILE A 691 19.64 -18.69 -11.91
C ILE A 691 19.64 -19.68 -10.75
N TYR A 692 18.99 -20.83 -10.93
CA TYR A 692 18.97 -21.90 -9.95
C TYR A 692 19.47 -23.22 -10.55
N PRO A 693 20.29 -24.00 -9.82
CA PRO A 693 20.93 -23.62 -8.57
C PRO A 693 22.08 -22.61 -8.81
N ASP A 694 22.36 -21.79 -7.79
CA ASP A 694 23.58 -20.98 -7.74
C ASP A 694 24.84 -21.87 -7.62
N PRO A 695 26.03 -21.38 -8.03
CA PRO A 695 27.30 -22.04 -7.74
C PRO A 695 27.47 -22.28 -6.24
N GLN A 696 28.09 -23.39 -5.86
CA GLN A 696 28.30 -23.73 -4.46
C GLN A 696 29.68 -23.28 -4.00
N PHE A 697 29.72 -22.27 -3.13
CA PHE A 697 30.96 -21.69 -2.63
C PHE A 697 31.35 -22.33 -1.29
N LYS A 698 32.60 -22.79 -1.18
CA LYS A 698 33.16 -23.37 0.04
C LYS A 698 34.50 -22.71 0.37
N TYR A 699 34.70 -22.42 1.66
CA TYR A 699 35.94 -21.85 2.16
C TYR A 699 36.49 -22.72 3.29
N GLU A 700 37.59 -23.43 3.01
CA GLU A 700 38.20 -24.39 3.93
C GLU A 700 39.71 -24.16 3.99
N ASN A 701 40.28 -24.14 5.20
CA ASN A 701 41.72 -23.96 5.41
C ASN A 701 42.33 -22.74 4.69
N GLY A 702 41.58 -21.63 4.63
CA GLY A 702 42.01 -20.39 3.97
C GLY A 702 41.95 -20.44 2.44
N LYS A 703 41.29 -21.44 1.85
CA LYS A 703 41.16 -21.60 0.40
C LYS A 703 39.69 -21.64 -0.03
N LEU A 704 39.36 -20.82 -1.02
CA LEU A 704 38.08 -20.85 -1.70
C LEU A 704 38.05 -21.98 -2.75
N SER A 705 36.90 -22.65 -2.84
CA SER A 705 36.55 -23.56 -3.94
C SER A 705 35.10 -23.33 -4.35
N ILE A 706 34.84 -23.41 -5.66
CA ILE A 706 33.51 -23.19 -6.23
C ILE A 706 33.14 -24.42 -7.05
N ASP A 707 31.97 -24.99 -6.78
CA ASP A 707 31.38 -26.07 -7.57
C ASP A 707 30.28 -25.51 -8.49
N TYR A 708 30.55 -25.62 -9.79
CA TYR A 708 29.68 -25.12 -10.86
C TYR A 708 28.73 -26.18 -11.42
N THR A 709 28.76 -27.44 -10.95
CA THR A 709 28.09 -28.55 -11.63
C THR A 709 26.60 -28.30 -11.91
N GLY A 710 25.84 -27.83 -10.91
CA GLY A 710 24.41 -27.51 -11.09
C GLY A 710 24.20 -26.20 -11.87
N PHE A 711 25.05 -25.20 -11.64
CA PHE A 711 25.00 -23.90 -12.29
C PHE A 711 25.28 -23.98 -13.80
N ASP A 712 26.24 -24.81 -14.20
CA ASP A 712 26.62 -25.02 -15.60
C ASP A 712 25.45 -25.59 -16.38
N ARG A 713 24.70 -26.54 -15.81
CA ARG A 713 23.50 -27.08 -16.45
C ARG A 713 22.48 -25.98 -16.71
N SER A 714 22.22 -25.12 -15.72
CA SER A 714 21.27 -24.03 -15.87
C SER A 714 21.73 -22.97 -16.87
N CYS A 715 23.03 -22.67 -16.94
CA CYS A 715 23.59 -21.74 -17.93
C CYS A 715 23.60 -22.32 -19.35
N GLU A 716 23.88 -23.62 -19.52
CA GLU A 716 23.74 -24.30 -20.81
C GLU A 716 22.30 -24.19 -21.33
N VAL A 717 21.33 -24.47 -20.47
CA VAL A 717 19.91 -24.29 -20.84
C VAL A 717 19.63 -22.83 -21.18
N LEU A 718 20.04 -21.90 -20.33
CA LEU A 718 19.64 -20.50 -20.47
C LEU A 718 20.30 -19.78 -21.65
N PHE A 719 21.62 -19.93 -21.82
CA PHE A 719 22.40 -19.18 -22.81
C PHE A 719 22.67 -19.93 -24.10
N ASP A 720 22.86 -21.25 -24.01
CA ASP A 720 23.23 -22.07 -25.17
C ASP A 720 22.00 -22.67 -25.85
N GLU A 721 21.02 -23.19 -25.08
CA GLU A 721 19.76 -23.73 -25.63
C GLU A 721 18.71 -22.63 -25.89
N LEU A 722 18.50 -21.72 -24.94
CA LEU A 722 17.42 -20.71 -24.99
C LEU A 722 17.86 -19.32 -25.42
N HIS A 723 19.17 -19.11 -25.63
CA HIS A 723 19.72 -17.87 -26.16
C HIS A 723 19.37 -16.58 -25.40
N ALA A 724 19.08 -16.69 -24.11
CA ALA A 724 18.94 -15.53 -23.23
C ALA A 724 20.20 -14.65 -23.30
N ASN A 725 20.04 -13.36 -23.03
CA ASN A 725 21.08 -12.37 -23.34
C ASN A 725 21.51 -11.53 -22.14
N ALA A 726 20.93 -11.77 -20.96
CA ALA A 726 21.28 -11.10 -19.72
C ALA A 726 20.98 -12.00 -18.52
N ALA A 727 21.76 -11.85 -17.45
CA ALA A 727 21.46 -12.39 -16.12
C ALA A 727 22.23 -11.57 -15.08
N TYR A 728 21.76 -11.57 -13.84
CA TYR A 728 22.58 -11.09 -12.74
C TYR A 728 23.62 -12.14 -12.35
N THR A 729 24.75 -11.67 -11.82
CA THR A 729 25.70 -12.55 -11.12
C THR A 729 25.02 -13.26 -9.95
N PRO A 730 25.49 -14.46 -9.53
CA PRO A 730 24.96 -15.19 -8.38
C PRO A 730 24.71 -14.32 -7.14
N TRP A 731 23.68 -14.63 -6.35
CA TRP A 731 23.34 -13.86 -5.14
C TRP A 731 24.48 -13.85 -4.11
N PHE A 732 25.41 -14.81 -4.22
CA PHE A 732 26.68 -14.79 -3.50
C PHE A 732 27.46 -13.49 -3.67
N PHE A 733 27.32 -12.71 -4.75
CA PHE A 733 28.06 -11.46 -4.94
C PHE A 733 27.31 -10.19 -4.52
N TYR A 734 25.98 -10.26 -4.38
CA TYR A 734 25.13 -9.12 -4.00
C TYR A 734 25.65 -8.43 -2.73
N ALA A 735 25.91 -7.12 -2.77
CA ALA A 735 26.66 -6.45 -1.72
C ALA A 735 25.79 -6.14 -0.49
N LEU A 736 24.75 -5.33 -0.68
CA LEU A 736 23.79 -4.89 0.33
C LEU A 736 22.52 -4.35 -0.35
N GLY A 737 21.42 -4.21 0.38
CA GLY A 737 20.20 -3.54 -0.08
C GLY A 737 19.78 -2.40 0.85
N TRP A 738 19.19 -1.35 0.30
CA TRP A 738 18.74 -0.16 1.02
C TRP A 738 19.83 0.46 1.93
N ALA A 739 19.72 0.24 3.24
CA ALA A 739 20.64 0.74 4.26
C ALA A 739 21.33 -0.36 5.06
N TYR A 740 21.22 -1.62 4.62
CA TYR A 740 21.85 -2.74 5.31
C TYR A 740 23.38 -2.68 5.20
N PRO A 741 24.11 -3.17 6.22
CA PRO A 741 25.56 -3.30 6.12
C PRO A 741 25.93 -4.35 5.04
N PRO A 742 27.13 -4.27 4.45
CA PRO A 742 27.63 -5.32 3.57
C PRO A 742 27.64 -6.67 4.28
N LYS A 743 27.32 -7.74 3.55
CA LYS A 743 27.32 -9.08 4.12
C LYS A 743 28.73 -9.59 4.45
N GLN A 744 28.79 -10.52 5.38
CA GLN A 744 30.00 -11.28 5.69
C GLN A 744 30.21 -12.42 4.68
N TYR A 745 31.48 -12.75 4.42
CA TYR A 745 31.84 -13.97 3.68
C TYR A 745 32.51 -14.95 4.63
N PHE A 746 31.87 -16.10 4.84
CA PHE A 746 32.38 -17.20 5.68
C PHE A 746 32.81 -16.75 7.09
N GLY A 747 32.09 -15.78 7.68
CA GLY A 747 32.36 -15.24 9.02
C GLY A 747 33.44 -14.15 9.07
N HIS A 748 34.01 -13.73 7.94
CA HIS A 748 34.90 -12.58 7.86
C HIS A 748 34.11 -11.28 7.71
N GLU A 749 34.48 -10.27 8.48
CA GLU A 749 33.87 -8.95 8.43
C GLU A 749 34.20 -8.22 7.11
N PRO A 750 33.27 -7.41 6.58
CA PRO A 750 33.50 -6.60 5.39
C PRO A 750 34.80 -5.83 5.45
N PHE A 751 35.49 -5.76 4.31
CA PHE A 751 36.68 -4.94 4.10
C PHE A 751 37.97 -5.36 4.83
N THR A 752 37.94 -6.48 5.56
CA THR A 752 39.17 -7.13 6.03
C THR A 752 39.99 -7.67 4.86
N PRO A 753 41.32 -7.86 5.00
CA PRO A 753 42.14 -8.46 3.94
C PRO A 753 41.60 -9.81 3.48
N GLU A 754 41.11 -10.64 4.40
CA GLU A 754 40.51 -11.93 4.13
C GLU A 754 39.18 -11.78 3.35
N TRP A 755 38.31 -10.87 3.75
CA TRP A 755 37.06 -10.60 3.03
C TRP A 755 37.32 -10.12 1.60
N ASN A 756 38.26 -9.18 1.41
CA ASN A 756 38.62 -8.67 0.09
C ASN A 756 39.17 -9.80 -0.79
N ALA A 757 40.06 -10.63 -0.25
CA ALA A 757 40.65 -11.76 -0.97
C ALA A 757 39.59 -12.81 -1.37
N ILE A 758 38.63 -13.09 -0.48
CA ILE A 758 37.52 -14.02 -0.78
C ILE A 758 36.63 -13.45 -1.88
N PHE A 759 36.17 -12.20 -1.73
CA PHE A 759 35.28 -11.56 -2.70
C PHE A 759 35.94 -11.45 -4.09
N GLN A 760 37.13 -10.85 -4.16
CA GLN A 760 37.85 -10.66 -5.42
C GLN A 760 38.25 -12.00 -6.04
N GLY A 761 38.72 -12.96 -5.22
CA GLY A 761 39.07 -14.30 -5.68
C GLY A 761 37.87 -15.06 -6.24
N ALA A 762 36.72 -15.01 -5.55
CA ALA A 762 35.49 -15.64 -6.01
C ALA A 762 34.97 -15.02 -7.30
N LEU A 763 34.98 -13.69 -7.40
CA LEU A 763 34.49 -12.97 -8.56
C LEU A 763 35.38 -13.21 -9.78
N ALA A 764 36.71 -13.18 -9.60
CA ALA A 764 37.66 -13.46 -10.66
C ALA A 764 37.55 -14.91 -11.18
N ASP A 765 37.42 -15.89 -10.28
CA ASP A 765 37.24 -17.31 -10.64
C ASP A 765 35.92 -17.50 -11.41
N PHE A 766 34.82 -16.91 -10.91
CA PHE A 766 33.52 -16.93 -11.58
C PHE A 766 33.56 -16.36 -13.01
N TYR A 767 34.14 -15.18 -13.19
CA TYR A 767 34.24 -14.57 -14.52
C TYR A 767 35.21 -15.31 -15.43
N ALA A 768 36.29 -15.90 -14.89
CA ALA A 768 37.21 -16.73 -15.67
C ALA A 768 36.49 -18.01 -16.18
N HIS A 769 35.71 -18.67 -15.32
CA HIS A 769 34.88 -19.81 -15.67
C HIS A 769 33.85 -19.44 -16.75
N CYS A 770 33.09 -18.37 -16.54
CA CYS A 770 32.11 -17.90 -17.53
C CYS A 770 32.76 -17.53 -18.86
N LYS A 771 33.93 -16.88 -18.85
CA LYS A 771 34.67 -16.51 -20.06
C LYS A 771 35.19 -17.72 -20.83
N ALA A 772 35.63 -18.78 -20.13
CA ALA A 772 36.03 -20.03 -20.77
C ALA A 772 34.87 -20.71 -21.52
N ARG A 773 33.63 -20.43 -21.10
CA ARG A 773 32.38 -20.92 -21.71
C ARG A 773 31.74 -19.90 -22.68
N GLY A 774 32.23 -18.66 -22.72
CA GLY A 774 31.65 -17.57 -23.52
C GLY A 774 30.39 -16.92 -22.92
N TRP A 775 30.12 -17.15 -21.64
CA TRP A 775 28.94 -16.66 -20.92
C TRP A 775 29.16 -15.31 -20.21
N ASP A 776 30.39 -14.85 -20.06
CA ASP A 776 30.75 -13.63 -19.31
C ASP A 776 30.02 -12.37 -19.79
N GLN A 777 29.76 -12.27 -21.10
CA GLN A 777 29.03 -11.17 -21.73
C GLN A 777 27.55 -11.04 -21.32
N TYR A 778 26.97 -12.09 -20.72
CA TYR A 778 25.56 -12.10 -20.29
C TYR A 778 25.39 -11.62 -18.86
N PHE A 779 26.44 -11.71 -18.04
CA PHE A 779 26.37 -11.37 -16.63
C PHE A 779 26.53 -9.87 -16.37
N VAL A 780 25.70 -9.37 -15.47
CA VAL A 780 25.78 -8.04 -14.88
C VAL A 780 25.92 -8.17 -13.37
N TYR A 781 26.90 -7.48 -12.78
CA TYR A 781 27.08 -7.49 -11.35
C TYR A 781 26.04 -6.59 -10.69
N TYR A 782 25.01 -7.20 -10.10
CA TYR A 782 24.01 -6.48 -9.32
C TYR A 782 24.58 -6.15 -7.93
N LEU A 783 25.09 -4.94 -7.78
CA LEU A 783 25.74 -4.42 -6.58
C LEU A 783 24.72 -4.23 -5.45
N SER A 784 23.65 -3.46 -5.71
CA SER A 784 22.68 -3.04 -4.69
C SER A 784 21.32 -2.66 -5.25
N ASP A 785 20.31 -2.93 -4.43
CA ASP A 785 18.92 -2.48 -4.60
C ASP A 785 18.68 -1.21 -3.75
N GLU A 786 18.20 -0.14 -4.39
CA GLU A 786 17.71 1.13 -3.82
C GLU A 786 18.53 1.71 -2.64
N PRO A 787 19.83 2.01 -2.82
CA PRO A 787 20.67 2.42 -1.70
C PRO A 787 20.25 3.76 -1.09
N HIS A 788 20.17 3.82 0.25
CA HIS A 788 19.79 5.04 0.97
C HIS A 788 20.99 5.98 1.15
N GLU A 789 21.12 6.97 0.27
CA GLU A 789 22.23 7.95 0.32
C GLU A 789 22.27 8.79 1.61
N SER A 790 21.14 8.89 2.34
CA SER A 790 21.03 9.62 3.59
C SER A 790 21.61 8.89 4.80
N VAL A 791 21.89 7.58 4.68
CA VAL A 791 22.45 6.77 5.78
C VAL A 791 23.98 6.77 5.72
N PRO A 792 24.66 7.20 6.79
CA PRO A 792 26.13 7.25 6.81
C PRO A 792 26.77 5.90 6.47
N GLY A 793 27.74 5.93 5.56
CA GLY A 793 28.55 4.76 5.17
C GLY A 793 27.96 3.87 4.08
N VAL A 794 26.68 4.00 3.71
CA VAL A 794 26.08 3.17 2.64
C VAL A 794 26.79 3.41 1.31
N VAL A 795 26.87 4.67 0.87
CA VAL A 795 27.51 5.05 -0.39
C VAL A 795 29.00 4.69 -0.39
N ASP A 796 29.71 4.97 0.71
CA ASP A 796 31.15 4.65 0.83
C ASP A 796 31.42 3.14 0.73
N ASN A 797 30.56 2.34 1.37
CA ASN A 797 30.65 0.88 1.29
C ASN A 797 30.43 0.38 -0.13
N LEU A 798 29.41 0.91 -0.83
CA LEU A 798 29.12 0.56 -2.22
C LEU A 798 30.25 0.92 -3.16
N ASN A 799 30.80 2.13 -3.04
CA ASN A 799 31.97 2.59 -3.79
C ASN A 799 33.14 1.63 -3.64
N ARG A 800 33.46 1.27 -2.39
CA ARG A 800 34.56 0.37 -2.09
C ARG A 800 34.35 -1.03 -2.68
N ILE A 801 33.14 -1.57 -2.62
CA ILE A 801 32.85 -2.91 -3.17
C ILE A 801 32.85 -2.88 -4.70
N ALA A 802 32.31 -1.83 -5.32
CA ALA A 802 32.35 -1.62 -6.76
C ALA A 802 33.80 -1.53 -7.27
N ASP A 803 34.66 -0.80 -6.57
CA ASP A 803 36.08 -0.67 -6.91
C ASP A 803 36.81 -2.01 -6.76
N LEU A 804 36.61 -2.74 -5.65
CA LEU A 804 37.17 -4.08 -5.47
C LEU A 804 36.74 -5.04 -6.58
N ALA A 805 35.48 -4.96 -7.04
CA ALA A 805 34.97 -5.77 -8.13
C ALA A 805 35.67 -5.45 -9.45
N ARG A 806 35.90 -4.16 -9.75
CA ARG A 806 36.59 -3.70 -10.95
C ARG A 806 38.10 -3.96 -10.91
N GLU A 807 38.71 -3.97 -9.74
CA GLU A 807 40.09 -4.44 -9.58
C GLU A 807 40.22 -5.92 -9.92
N ALA A 808 39.24 -6.75 -9.50
CA ALA A 808 39.22 -8.17 -9.80
C ALA A 808 38.88 -8.47 -11.27
N VAL A 809 37.94 -7.70 -11.84
CA VAL A 809 37.44 -7.88 -13.21
C VAL A 809 37.30 -6.50 -13.88
N PRO A 810 38.33 -5.99 -14.58
CA PRO A 810 38.38 -4.61 -15.09
C PRO A 810 37.20 -4.18 -15.97
N ASP A 811 36.67 -5.08 -16.80
CA ASP A 811 35.60 -4.80 -17.76
C ASP A 811 34.19 -5.16 -17.23
N ILE A 812 34.05 -5.41 -15.92
CA ILE A 812 32.77 -5.81 -15.33
C ILE A 812 31.72 -4.69 -15.43
N LEU A 813 30.46 -5.06 -15.71
CA LEU A 813 29.33 -4.15 -15.58
C LEU A 813 28.84 -4.16 -14.13
N VAL A 814 29.04 -3.05 -13.42
CA VAL A 814 28.57 -2.83 -12.04
C VAL A 814 27.27 -2.05 -12.10
N TYR A 815 26.21 -2.68 -11.61
CA TYR A 815 24.83 -2.22 -11.67
C TYR A 815 24.25 -1.97 -10.28
N SER A 816 23.54 -0.86 -10.12
CA SER A 816 22.70 -0.61 -8.94
C SER A 816 21.35 -0.07 -9.39
N SER A 817 20.26 -0.56 -8.78
CA SER A 817 18.93 0.05 -8.94
C SER A 817 18.89 1.27 -8.03
N THR A 818 18.92 2.49 -8.59
CA THR A 818 18.99 3.73 -7.79
C THR A 818 17.76 4.62 -7.93
N TRP A 819 16.98 4.47 -9.00
CA TRP A 819 15.86 5.34 -9.44
C TRP A 819 16.24 6.78 -9.79
N THR A 820 17.00 7.41 -8.91
CA THR A 820 17.55 8.77 -8.99
C THR A 820 19.05 8.74 -9.30
N HIS A 821 19.61 9.92 -9.52
CA HIS A 821 21.05 10.08 -9.61
C HIS A 821 21.68 10.22 -8.21
N ILE A 822 22.46 9.23 -7.81
CA ILE A 822 23.26 9.28 -6.57
C ILE A 822 24.70 9.64 -6.94
N LYS A 823 25.01 10.94 -6.91
CA LYS A 823 26.31 11.48 -7.31
C LYS A 823 27.51 10.82 -6.62
N GLY A 824 27.32 10.33 -5.39
CA GLY A 824 28.37 9.65 -4.64
C GLY A 824 28.83 8.33 -5.28
N LEU A 825 28.04 7.75 -6.19
CA LEU A 825 28.34 6.53 -6.93
C LEU A 825 28.97 6.82 -8.32
N ASP A 826 29.18 8.09 -8.66
CA ASP A 826 29.82 8.50 -9.90
C ASP A 826 31.18 7.84 -10.06
N ASN A 827 31.44 7.28 -11.25
CA ASN A 827 32.67 6.59 -11.62
C ASN A 827 32.92 5.27 -10.89
N HIS A 828 32.06 4.86 -9.95
CA HIS A 828 32.07 3.54 -9.33
C HIS A 828 31.13 2.59 -10.07
N LEU A 829 29.94 3.07 -10.43
CA LEU A 829 29.03 2.38 -11.35
C LEU A 829 29.39 2.67 -12.81
N ASN A 830 29.03 1.72 -13.69
CA ASN A 830 29.05 1.92 -15.14
C ASN A 830 27.75 1.43 -15.82
N LEU A 831 26.79 0.92 -15.03
CA LEU A 831 25.41 0.64 -15.43
C LEU A 831 24.46 1.12 -14.33
N TRP A 832 23.51 1.98 -14.67
CA TRP A 832 22.55 2.56 -13.71
C TRP A 832 21.14 2.02 -13.93
N GLY A 833 20.45 1.67 -12.84
CA GLY A 833 19.01 1.36 -12.84
C GLY A 833 18.21 2.63 -12.58
N ILE A 834 17.50 3.11 -13.61
CA ILE A 834 16.80 4.40 -13.60
C ILE A 834 15.29 4.21 -13.74
N GLY A 835 14.51 5.07 -13.07
CA GLY A 835 13.06 5.05 -13.18
C GLY A 835 12.54 5.64 -14.51
N PRO A 836 11.46 5.10 -15.10
CA PRO A 836 10.86 5.66 -16.32
C PRO A 836 10.17 7.01 -16.09
N HIS A 837 9.93 7.40 -14.84
CA HIS A 837 9.21 8.61 -14.45
C HIS A 837 10.08 9.87 -14.37
N GLY A 838 11.38 9.78 -14.67
CA GLY A 838 12.27 10.94 -14.78
C GLY A 838 12.90 11.43 -13.47
N SER A 839 12.90 10.60 -12.41
CA SER A 839 13.60 10.89 -11.14
C SER A 839 15.12 10.98 -11.29
N PHE A 840 15.67 10.37 -12.34
CA PHE A 840 16.99 10.68 -12.86
C PHE A 840 16.83 11.70 -14.00
N PRO A 841 17.23 12.97 -13.82
CA PRO A 841 17.02 14.00 -14.84
C PRO A 841 17.71 13.66 -16.16
N ILE A 842 17.00 13.82 -17.29
CA ILE A 842 17.52 13.52 -18.62
C ILE A 842 18.86 14.22 -18.93
N PRO A 843 19.07 15.51 -18.59
CA PRO A 843 20.37 16.16 -18.82
C PRO A 843 21.53 15.48 -18.08
N GLU A 844 21.28 14.92 -16.90
CA GLU A 844 22.29 14.20 -16.12
C GLU A 844 22.54 12.80 -16.70
N VAL A 845 21.49 12.11 -17.17
CA VAL A 845 21.63 10.86 -17.94
C VAL A 845 22.49 11.08 -19.19
N GLU A 846 22.24 12.17 -19.93
CA GLU A 846 23.03 12.53 -21.11
C GLU A 846 24.50 12.81 -20.75
N GLN A 847 24.75 13.54 -19.65
CA GLN A 847 26.10 13.79 -19.16
C GLN A 847 26.81 12.47 -18.81
N ARG A 848 26.24 11.64 -17.92
CA ARG A 848 26.85 10.37 -17.49
C ARG A 848 27.07 9.43 -18.69
N ARG A 849 26.18 9.45 -19.69
CA ARG A 849 26.38 8.72 -20.97
C ARG A 849 27.64 9.17 -21.71
N THR A 850 27.95 10.47 -21.74
CA THR A 850 29.21 10.96 -22.35
C THR A 850 30.45 10.54 -21.56
N GLU A 851 30.31 10.25 -20.27
CA GLU A 851 31.36 9.75 -19.38
C GLU A 851 31.54 8.23 -19.48
N GLY A 852 30.70 7.54 -20.28
CA GLY A 852 30.81 6.12 -20.62
C GLY A 852 29.78 5.21 -19.95
N ASP A 853 28.87 5.78 -19.15
CA ASP A 853 27.88 5.01 -18.42
C ASP A 853 26.76 4.47 -19.30
N ARG A 854 26.18 3.37 -18.83
CA ARG A 854 25.01 2.71 -19.43
C ARG A 854 23.82 2.80 -18.49
N PHE A 855 22.62 2.58 -19.02
CA PHE A 855 21.38 2.74 -18.28
C PHE A 855 20.42 1.60 -18.62
N TRP A 856 19.80 1.03 -17.59
CA TRP A 856 18.64 0.16 -17.68
C TRP A 856 17.46 0.83 -17.00
N PHE A 857 16.27 0.65 -17.58
CA PHE A 857 15.05 1.07 -16.92
C PHE A 857 14.63 0.00 -15.92
N THR A 858 14.39 0.42 -14.69
CA THR A 858 13.77 -0.42 -13.66
C THR A 858 12.31 -0.03 -13.51
N THR A 859 11.46 -1.05 -13.43
CA THR A 859 10.02 -0.92 -13.27
C THR A 859 9.54 -1.93 -12.24
N ASP A 860 9.90 -1.66 -11.00
CA ASP A 860 9.31 -2.22 -9.80
C ASP A 860 8.55 -1.07 -9.14
N GLY A 861 7.22 -1.16 -9.09
CA GLY A 861 6.39 0.04 -8.87
C GLY A 861 4.98 -0.23 -8.40
#